data_AF-A0A4Q4SJC3-F1
#
_entry.id   AF-A0A4Q4SJC3-F1
#
_cell.length_a   1.000
_cell.length_b   1.000
_cell.length_c   1.000
_cell.angle_alpha   90.00
_cell.angle_beta   90.00
_cell.angle_gamma   90.00
#
_symmetry.space_group_name_H-M   'P 1'
#
loop_
_entity.id
_entity.type
_entity.pdbx_description
1 polymer ?
#
loop_
_entity_poly.entity_id
_entity_poly.type
_entity_poly.pdbx_seq_one_letter_code
_entity_poly.pdbx_strand_id
1 'polypeptide(L)'
;MEHDQPKVKANKLLKWLDDNGAEIHRQPGSERLPGPFEWIPETPEFQGWLSNGPPTLLLVGRSGSGKTTAASLVVDTLLRQDHLGRRVGVAFLHVGTGKKKRNAMQLIRSLLYQLGQRLASSYIRSRNHPPMEDVLDILSERTPNPSQGDMVSRILPKVIDKFDRVYVVVDELDQMTENRRRLYSSLLGLRNENLRLFLTTCHSPDEQSRLHKAPQILINGANVGKDLDTYITKRLTDLPKYIGFRPTVELRVKKRVMEDANELILAAKLLMDGLMNMRGANIEPKLESTGDLLKELYERFITRLQELNDTKQKFARETLAWLLFMKTPIREVEMRYILERDRDGSILKSAKAINYERFIGLCKDFNILIQDKNSNRFVILSPASQYLLSTLDDWCPGAKTMVARRCLEYLALDEFSKGPCKTDAEYESRLQNYKLYKYAAKHWVDHLQDLQNVPTILIRSFFMDKNKVASASQVMSVSDQRPPQSGYSQRFDPPESGLHLAAQVGSTSVLARLLEEKLSTAQEDAKERTPLRCAIEYDRQEAMKLLSLVDRTTFTRLLERKQISLASALIRAAGSSIRDTASNSALHIGVIKRDMDIVRLSLECGVAIDERGMNGHTAIELAMGLGYSDVIVLLLDHSPDTSRITAQDWLQAFGKRTQSNAPPIIHLEEDARRKKKISFHIAEGFQMKQFPMQYLERRLLIFPDSGRWPGYNGGNWRADFMIYALPTWPAYGISPILDTQWCSILAGVPSEALSGTVNVFNFEFNELAIRWNVEIRPDLDGNDRWVSIDHWSTLRMGSIPDSGMAFMEDLMKELIMGWLEFCDQIDIYLLNCRLRVLHANGNSRRLIGDLLKDATTWINLRRGHRGQVDILRNFSKGYQNKVYNDQASQLVAGIVKEFSSTIQSRFDKFDEDSSALIQLEFNLTSIRESQKSNSLSISMKRLSWITFVFLPLTFVSGLFGMNVNVLADNPPWWWYLVFMSGTLGLTMLVWLICRKFPKLEDKVDEKFSWLKPNRAGQKRGDVESDPLLQERKDK
;
A
#
# COMPACT_ATOMS: atom_id res chain seq x y z
N MET A 1 -55.61 32.05 -43.41
CA MET A 1 -54.23 31.53 -43.26
C MET A 1 -53.85 31.20 -41.81
N GLU A 2 -54.76 31.27 -40.83
CA GLU A 2 -54.44 30.98 -39.41
C GLU A 2 -54.65 29.52 -38.97
N HIS A 3 -55.20 28.65 -39.83
CA HIS A 3 -55.50 27.25 -39.46
C HIS A 3 -54.31 26.27 -39.50
N ASP A 4 -53.11 26.69 -39.93
CA ASP A 4 -51.95 25.80 -40.13
C ASP A 4 -50.87 25.88 -39.02
N GLN A 5 -50.93 26.85 -38.10
CA GLN A 5 -49.91 26.97 -37.03
C GLN A 5 -49.83 25.76 -36.06
N PRO A 6 -50.95 25.13 -35.62
CA PRO A 6 -50.90 23.96 -34.74
C PRO A 6 -50.26 22.75 -35.45
N LYS A 7 -50.56 22.55 -36.73
CA LYS A 7 -49.97 21.49 -37.57
C LYS A 7 -48.47 21.67 -37.75
N VAL A 8 -47.99 22.90 -37.95
CA VAL A 8 -46.54 23.17 -38.08
C VAL A 8 -45.79 22.97 -36.77
N LYS A 9 -46.37 23.37 -35.62
CA LYS A 9 -45.80 23.08 -34.29
C LYS A 9 -45.79 21.59 -33.97
N ALA A 10 -46.89 20.88 -34.26
CA ALA A 10 -46.98 19.43 -34.16
C ALA A 10 -45.91 18.73 -34.99
N ASN A 11 -45.74 19.12 -36.25
CA ASN A 11 -44.74 18.54 -37.13
C ASN A 11 -43.31 18.84 -36.68
N LYS A 12 -43.02 20.02 -36.12
CA LYS A 12 -41.69 20.33 -35.53
C LYS A 12 -41.41 19.50 -34.27
N LEU A 13 -42.41 19.29 -33.41
CA LEU A 13 -42.27 18.51 -32.18
C LEU A 13 -42.18 17.00 -32.47
N LEU A 14 -43.00 16.51 -33.40
CA LEU A 14 -42.90 15.15 -33.93
C LEU A 14 -41.51 14.95 -34.57
N LYS A 15 -40.99 15.92 -35.31
CA LYS A 15 -39.61 15.89 -35.85
C LYS A 15 -38.54 15.87 -34.75
N TRP A 16 -38.73 16.60 -33.64
CA TRP A 16 -37.84 16.56 -32.48
C TRP A 16 -37.87 15.22 -31.73
N LEU A 17 -39.05 14.60 -31.63
CA LEU A 17 -39.21 13.24 -31.12
C LEU A 17 -38.66 12.17 -32.09
N ASP A 18 -38.66 12.49 -33.40
CA ASP A 18 -38.25 11.63 -34.51
C ASP A 18 -36.73 11.62 -34.77
N ASP A 19 -35.98 12.62 -34.30
CA ASP A 19 -34.58 12.92 -34.69
C ASP A 19 -33.53 11.79 -34.51
N ASN A 20 -33.91 10.60 -34.03
CA ASN A 20 -33.24 9.29 -34.24
C ASN A 20 -34.16 8.07 -33.87
N GLY A 21 -35.49 8.28 -33.76
CA GLY A 21 -36.41 7.38 -33.06
C GLY A 21 -37.25 6.46 -33.95
N ALA A 22 -37.74 6.95 -35.09
CA ALA A 22 -38.67 6.18 -35.94
C ALA A 22 -37.98 5.20 -36.91
N GLU A 23 -36.65 5.22 -37.03
CA GLU A 23 -35.91 4.57 -38.12
C GLU A 23 -35.87 3.02 -38.10
N ILE A 24 -36.61 2.36 -37.20
CA ILE A 24 -36.85 0.91 -37.30
C ILE A 24 -38.30 0.62 -36.91
N HIS A 25 -39.25 1.19 -37.64
CA HIS A 25 -40.42 0.40 -37.98
C HIS A 25 -39.93 -0.73 -38.89
N ARG A 26 -39.52 -1.88 -38.31
CA ARG A 26 -39.84 -3.13 -39.00
C ARG A 26 -41.35 -3.05 -39.14
N GLN A 27 -41.87 -2.83 -40.36
CA GLN A 27 -43.27 -3.08 -40.62
C GLN A 27 -43.54 -4.49 -40.10
N PRO A 28 -44.36 -4.67 -39.06
CA PRO A 28 -44.74 -6.00 -38.66
C PRO A 28 -45.57 -6.55 -39.83
N GLY A 29 -45.00 -7.51 -40.56
CA GLY A 29 -45.61 -8.06 -41.77
C GLY A 29 -44.66 -8.50 -42.90
N SER A 30 -43.52 -7.84 -43.15
CA SER A 30 -42.84 -8.03 -44.45
C SER A 30 -41.97 -9.28 -44.60
N GLU A 31 -41.60 -9.97 -43.51
CA GLU A 31 -40.81 -11.23 -43.57
C GLU A 31 -41.24 -12.23 -42.48
N ARG A 32 -42.51 -12.19 -42.05
CA ARG A 32 -43.01 -13.15 -41.06
C ARG A 32 -43.31 -14.49 -41.72
N LEU A 33 -42.77 -15.57 -41.17
CA LEU A 33 -43.14 -16.94 -41.52
C LEU A 33 -44.59 -17.18 -41.08
N PRO A 34 -45.52 -17.55 -41.98
CA PRO A 34 -46.89 -17.90 -41.61
C PRO A 34 -46.92 -19.21 -40.80
N GLY A 35 -47.70 -19.29 -39.72
CA GLY A 35 -47.84 -20.50 -38.89
C GLY A 35 -47.28 -20.38 -37.46
N PRO A 36 -45.97 -20.15 -37.23
CA PRO A 36 -45.39 -20.16 -35.89
C PRO A 36 -45.99 -19.13 -34.92
N PHE A 37 -46.15 -19.55 -33.65
CA PHE A 37 -46.64 -18.76 -32.52
C PHE A 37 -48.13 -18.35 -32.56
N GLU A 38 -48.91 -18.83 -33.52
CA GLU A 38 -50.35 -18.50 -33.63
C GLU A 38 -51.20 -18.94 -32.43
N TRP A 39 -50.67 -19.87 -31.62
CA TRP A 39 -51.27 -20.28 -30.34
C TRP A 39 -51.13 -19.24 -29.23
N ILE A 40 -50.20 -18.28 -29.31
CA ILE A 40 -49.96 -17.29 -28.22
C ILE A 40 -51.22 -16.45 -27.93
N PRO A 41 -51.89 -15.85 -28.92
CA PRO A 41 -53.15 -15.14 -28.68
C PRO A 41 -54.27 -16.00 -28.11
N GLU A 42 -54.24 -17.32 -28.28
CA GLU A 42 -55.27 -18.25 -27.80
C GLU A 42 -55.09 -18.65 -26.33
N THR A 43 -53.95 -18.31 -25.73
CA THR A 43 -53.63 -18.66 -24.33
C THR A 43 -54.51 -17.92 -23.32
N PRO A 44 -54.89 -18.57 -22.19
CA PRO A 44 -55.70 -17.93 -21.16
C PRO A 44 -54.97 -16.75 -20.50
N GLU A 45 -53.64 -16.79 -20.41
CA GLU A 45 -52.82 -15.71 -19.89
C GLU A 45 -52.90 -14.46 -20.79
N PHE A 46 -52.83 -14.63 -22.11
CA PHE A 46 -52.95 -13.54 -23.07
C PHE A 46 -54.36 -12.93 -23.08
N GLN A 47 -55.40 -13.78 -23.10
CA GLN A 47 -56.79 -13.33 -23.07
C GLN A 47 -57.15 -12.65 -21.74
N GLY A 48 -56.61 -13.16 -20.63
CA GLY A 48 -56.72 -12.53 -19.31
C GLY A 48 -56.06 -11.16 -19.28
N TRP A 49 -54.85 -11.03 -19.81
CA TRP A 49 -54.14 -9.75 -19.90
C TRP A 49 -54.86 -8.70 -20.77
N LEU A 50 -55.47 -9.13 -21.88
CA LEU A 50 -56.20 -8.27 -22.83
C LEU A 50 -57.49 -7.70 -22.24
N SER A 51 -58.24 -8.51 -21.48
CA SER A 51 -59.57 -8.13 -20.97
C SER A 51 -59.51 -7.18 -19.78
N ASN A 52 -58.94 -7.60 -18.64
CA ASN A 52 -58.71 -6.75 -17.44
C ASN A 52 -57.78 -7.38 -16.38
N GLY A 53 -57.00 -8.39 -16.74
CA GLY A 53 -56.05 -9.05 -15.86
C GLY A 53 -54.83 -8.18 -15.46
N PRO A 54 -53.75 -8.79 -14.94
CA PRO A 54 -52.61 -8.06 -14.39
C PRO A 54 -51.96 -7.11 -15.42
N PRO A 55 -51.34 -6.01 -14.96
CA PRO A 55 -50.84 -4.94 -15.84
C PRO A 55 -49.65 -5.35 -16.71
N THR A 56 -49.02 -6.49 -16.44
CA THR A 56 -47.82 -6.96 -17.15
C THR A 56 -47.95 -8.45 -17.46
N LEU A 57 -47.61 -8.83 -18.69
CA LEU A 57 -47.53 -10.21 -19.17
C LEU A 57 -46.13 -10.47 -19.73
N LEU A 58 -45.53 -11.61 -19.33
CA LEU A 58 -44.19 -12.01 -19.74
C LEU A 58 -44.25 -13.13 -20.77
N LEU A 59 -43.42 -13.01 -21.82
CA LEU A 59 -43.11 -14.10 -22.74
C LEU A 59 -41.67 -14.55 -22.48
N VAL A 60 -41.52 -15.75 -21.94
CA VAL A 60 -40.23 -16.31 -21.53
C VAL A 60 -39.83 -17.42 -22.50
N GLY A 61 -38.62 -17.39 -23.02
CA GLY A 61 -38.11 -18.44 -23.92
C GLY A 61 -36.64 -18.33 -24.20
N ARG A 62 -35.94 -19.41 -24.56
CA ARG A 62 -34.48 -19.41 -24.78
C ARG A 62 -34.04 -18.43 -25.88
N SER A 63 -32.78 -17.98 -25.85
CA SER A 63 -32.23 -17.16 -26.95
C SER A 63 -32.37 -17.88 -28.29
N GLY A 64 -32.87 -17.22 -29.33
CA GLY A 64 -33.14 -17.85 -30.63
C GLY A 64 -34.48 -18.58 -30.77
N SER A 65 -35.31 -18.64 -29.71
CA SER A 65 -36.62 -19.31 -29.73
C SER A 65 -37.73 -18.55 -30.47
N GLY A 66 -37.42 -17.44 -31.15
CA GLY A 66 -38.40 -16.65 -31.92
C GLY A 66 -39.22 -15.62 -31.16
N LYS A 67 -38.81 -15.23 -29.94
CA LYS A 67 -39.49 -14.19 -29.12
C LYS A 67 -39.78 -12.88 -29.86
N THR A 68 -38.85 -12.37 -30.65
CA THR A 68 -39.07 -11.16 -31.46
C THR A 68 -40.18 -11.35 -32.50
N THR A 69 -40.26 -12.54 -33.10
CA THR A 69 -41.33 -12.91 -34.04
C THR A 69 -42.68 -12.99 -33.32
N ALA A 70 -42.71 -13.56 -32.12
CA ALA A 70 -43.89 -13.60 -31.28
C ALA A 70 -44.33 -12.19 -30.82
N ALA A 71 -43.40 -11.31 -30.45
CA ALA A 71 -43.71 -9.92 -30.10
C ALA A 71 -44.31 -9.17 -31.29
N SER A 72 -43.80 -9.39 -32.51
CA SER A 72 -44.37 -8.84 -33.74
C SER A 72 -45.79 -9.36 -33.99
N LEU A 73 -46.05 -10.66 -33.78
CA LEU A 73 -47.40 -11.23 -33.87
C LEU A 73 -48.36 -10.53 -32.89
N VAL A 74 -47.94 -10.35 -31.64
CA VAL A 74 -48.77 -9.68 -30.63
C VAL A 74 -49.12 -8.26 -31.05
N VAL A 75 -48.16 -7.49 -31.57
CA VAL A 75 -48.42 -6.14 -32.10
C VAL A 75 -49.42 -6.18 -33.25
N ASP A 76 -49.28 -7.11 -34.19
CA ASP A 76 -50.22 -7.27 -35.31
C ASP A 76 -51.62 -7.64 -34.84
N THR A 77 -51.75 -8.55 -33.89
CA THR A 77 -53.03 -8.95 -33.30
C THR A 77 -53.71 -7.77 -32.62
N LEU A 78 -52.97 -7.00 -31.81
CA LEU A 78 -53.48 -5.81 -31.14
C LEU A 78 -53.88 -4.70 -32.11
N LEU A 79 -53.20 -4.62 -33.26
CA LEU A 79 -53.50 -3.68 -34.33
C LEU A 79 -54.73 -4.07 -35.17
N ARG A 80 -54.96 -5.37 -35.37
CA ARG A 80 -56.05 -5.91 -36.20
C ARG A 80 -57.36 -6.09 -35.44
N GLN A 81 -57.33 -6.19 -34.11
CA GLN A 81 -58.54 -6.30 -33.30
C GLN A 81 -59.42 -5.06 -33.45
N ASP A 82 -60.72 -5.29 -33.64
CA ASP A 82 -61.71 -4.21 -33.73
C ASP A 82 -62.10 -3.76 -32.32
N HIS A 83 -61.57 -2.61 -31.89
CA HIS A 83 -61.68 -2.13 -30.52
C HIS A 83 -62.99 -1.39 -30.23
N LEU A 84 -64.12 -1.74 -30.88
CA LEU A 84 -65.50 -1.32 -30.55
C LEU A 84 -65.63 0.14 -30.03
N GLY A 85 -65.05 1.10 -30.74
CA GLY A 85 -65.13 2.53 -30.40
C GLY A 85 -64.20 3.03 -29.27
N ARG A 86 -63.35 2.18 -28.68
CA ARG A 86 -62.35 2.56 -27.67
C ARG A 86 -61.09 3.15 -28.32
N ARG A 87 -60.51 4.17 -27.67
CA ARG A 87 -59.21 4.76 -28.02
C ARG A 87 -58.09 3.89 -27.46
N VAL A 88 -57.54 3.03 -28.31
CA VAL A 88 -56.43 2.12 -27.95
C VAL A 88 -55.10 2.60 -28.54
N GLY A 89 -54.11 2.80 -27.66
CA GLY A 89 -52.72 3.01 -28.03
C GLY A 89 -51.98 1.69 -28.09
N VAL A 90 -51.20 1.44 -29.15
CA VAL A 90 -50.23 0.32 -29.18
C VAL A 90 -48.88 0.88 -29.56
N ALA A 91 -47.85 0.56 -28.77
CA ALA A 91 -46.48 0.95 -29.02
C ALA A 91 -45.56 -0.28 -28.94
N PHE A 92 -44.53 -0.29 -29.77
CA PHE A 92 -43.52 -1.34 -29.82
C PHE A 92 -42.12 -0.76 -29.54
N LEU A 93 -41.42 -1.37 -28.59
CA LEU A 93 -40.08 -0.98 -28.16
C LEU A 93 -39.14 -2.17 -28.32
N HIS A 94 -38.28 -2.14 -29.34
CA HIS A 94 -37.21 -3.11 -29.50
C HIS A 94 -35.93 -2.61 -28.81
N VAL A 95 -35.40 -3.42 -27.90
CA VAL A 95 -34.26 -3.08 -27.03
C VAL A 95 -32.92 -3.45 -27.68
N GLY A 96 -32.94 -4.38 -28.63
CA GLY A 96 -31.80 -5.12 -29.13
C GLY A 96 -30.58 -4.31 -29.59
N THR A 97 -29.50 -5.05 -29.83
CA THR A 97 -28.13 -4.59 -30.11
C THR A 97 -27.89 -3.91 -31.48
N GLY A 98 -28.90 -3.25 -32.04
CA GLY A 98 -28.75 -2.47 -33.26
C GLY A 98 -27.95 -1.16 -33.07
N LYS A 99 -27.11 -0.84 -34.07
CA LYS A 99 -26.36 0.39 -34.47
C LYS A 99 -26.08 1.57 -33.52
N LYS A 100 -26.91 1.87 -32.54
CA LYS A 100 -26.71 2.88 -31.48
C LYS A 100 -27.33 2.27 -30.23
N LYS A 101 -26.54 1.99 -29.19
CA LYS A 101 -27.10 1.66 -27.85
C LYS A 101 -28.08 2.77 -27.50
N ARG A 102 -29.39 2.53 -27.66
CA ARG A 102 -30.39 3.56 -27.44
C ARG A 102 -30.44 3.85 -25.94
N ASN A 103 -30.05 5.06 -25.56
CA ASN A 103 -30.12 5.47 -24.17
C ASN A 103 -31.60 5.54 -23.75
N ALA A 104 -31.87 5.42 -22.45
CA ALA A 104 -33.22 5.43 -21.90
C ALA A 104 -34.09 6.60 -22.42
N MET A 105 -33.48 7.77 -22.59
CA MET A 105 -34.09 8.95 -23.18
C MET A 105 -34.67 8.72 -24.59
N GLN A 106 -33.95 8.00 -25.44
CA GLN A 106 -34.37 7.74 -26.83
C GLN A 106 -35.53 6.74 -26.89
N LEU A 107 -35.56 5.77 -25.97
CA LEU A 107 -36.67 4.82 -25.86
C LEU A 107 -37.97 5.51 -25.42
N ILE A 108 -37.89 6.44 -24.46
CA ILE A 108 -39.05 7.24 -24.03
C ILE A 108 -39.55 8.13 -25.17
N ARG A 109 -38.65 8.80 -25.89
CA ARG A 109 -39.03 9.65 -27.04
C ARG A 109 -39.72 8.85 -28.14
N SER A 110 -39.22 7.64 -28.44
CA SER A 110 -39.88 6.72 -29.37
C SER A 110 -41.27 6.29 -28.89
N LEU A 111 -41.44 6.01 -27.60
CA LEU A 111 -42.74 5.66 -27.02
C LEU A 111 -43.74 6.82 -27.16
N LEU A 112 -43.33 8.02 -26.77
CA LEU A 112 -44.16 9.23 -26.88
C LEU A 112 -44.49 9.56 -28.33
N TYR A 113 -43.55 9.37 -29.26
CA TYR A 113 -43.78 9.55 -30.68
C TYR A 113 -44.86 8.60 -31.21
N GLN A 114 -44.74 7.29 -30.93
CA GLN A 114 -45.68 6.28 -31.41
C GLN A 114 -47.09 6.53 -30.85
N LEU A 115 -47.21 6.83 -29.56
CA LEU A 115 -48.50 7.16 -28.95
C LEU A 115 -49.07 8.48 -29.48
N GLY A 116 -48.23 9.51 -29.63
CA GLY A 116 -48.62 10.80 -30.20
C GLY A 116 -49.12 10.69 -31.64
N GLN A 117 -48.45 9.88 -32.48
CA GLN A 117 -48.89 9.63 -33.85
C GLN A 117 -50.27 8.96 -33.89
N ARG A 118 -50.57 8.06 -32.95
CA ARG A 118 -51.88 7.39 -32.87
C ARG A 118 -53.00 8.28 -32.37
N LEU A 119 -52.69 9.18 -31.43
CA LEU A 119 -53.63 10.25 -31.05
C LEU A 119 -53.95 11.13 -32.27
N ALA A 120 -52.94 11.47 -33.08
CA ALA A 120 -53.14 12.24 -34.30
C ALA A 120 -53.97 11.48 -35.36
N SER A 121 -53.74 10.17 -35.55
CA SER A 121 -54.42 9.37 -36.58
C SER A 121 -55.86 8.95 -36.22
N SER A 122 -56.13 8.64 -34.94
CA SER A 122 -57.48 8.29 -34.46
C SER A 122 -58.47 9.46 -34.60
N TYR A 123 -57.95 10.68 -34.58
CA TYR A 123 -58.71 11.91 -34.63
C TYR A 123 -59.17 12.30 -36.05
N ILE A 124 -58.42 11.91 -37.09
CA ILE A 124 -58.80 12.17 -38.51
C ILE A 124 -60.15 11.51 -38.87
N ARG A 125 -60.63 10.53 -38.08
CA ARG A 125 -61.93 9.87 -38.26
C ARG A 125 -63.10 10.51 -37.49
N SER A 126 -62.86 11.44 -36.57
CA SER A 126 -63.90 12.10 -35.75
C SER A 126 -63.97 13.61 -36.03
N ARG A 127 -65.13 14.12 -36.43
CA ARG A 127 -65.29 15.44 -37.08
C ARG A 127 -65.40 16.66 -36.14
N ASN A 128 -64.99 16.59 -34.86
CA ASN A 128 -65.14 17.70 -33.89
C ASN A 128 -63.81 18.12 -33.20
N HIS A 129 -63.27 19.31 -33.57
CA HIS A 129 -62.14 20.19 -33.10
C HIS A 129 -61.32 19.96 -31.76
N PRO A 130 -60.06 20.47 -31.64
CA PRO A 130 -58.78 19.72 -31.60
C PRO A 130 -58.21 19.36 -30.20
N PRO A 131 -57.52 18.20 -30.03
CA PRO A 131 -56.73 17.86 -28.84
C PRO A 131 -55.21 17.92 -29.07
N MET A 132 -54.74 18.27 -30.27
CA MET A 132 -53.29 18.38 -30.51
C MET A 132 -52.65 19.50 -29.67
N GLU A 133 -53.41 20.55 -29.33
CA GLU A 133 -52.96 21.62 -28.43
C GLU A 133 -52.71 21.10 -27.01
N ASP A 134 -53.51 20.19 -26.45
CA ASP A 134 -53.26 19.62 -25.11
C ASP A 134 -51.94 18.83 -25.03
N VAL A 135 -51.64 17.99 -26.03
CA VAL A 135 -50.39 17.20 -26.04
C VAL A 135 -49.20 18.11 -26.35
N LEU A 136 -49.39 19.13 -27.20
CA LEU A 136 -48.41 20.17 -27.47
C LEU A 136 -48.16 21.08 -26.27
N ASP A 137 -49.16 21.40 -25.45
CA ASP A 137 -49.04 22.19 -24.23
C ASP A 137 -48.35 21.38 -23.13
N ILE A 138 -48.72 20.10 -22.94
CA ILE A 138 -48.02 19.18 -22.03
C ILE A 138 -46.54 19.02 -22.40
N LEU A 139 -46.22 19.06 -23.71
CA LEU A 139 -44.84 18.93 -24.20
C LEU A 139 -44.10 20.29 -24.34
N SER A 140 -44.81 21.42 -24.34
CA SER A 140 -44.25 22.78 -24.47
C SER A 140 -44.20 23.57 -23.15
N GLU A 141 -44.79 23.06 -22.06
CA GLU A 141 -44.64 23.59 -20.69
C GLU A 141 -43.16 23.54 -20.23
N ARG A 142 -42.44 24.63 -20.54
CA ARG A 142 -41.28 25.20 -19.82
C ARG A 142 -40.03 24.34 -19.53
N THR A 143 -39.72 23.29 -20.29
CA THR A 143 -38.34 22.74 -20.28
C THR A 143 -37.84 22.45 -21.70
N PRO A 144 -36.92 23.25 -22.27
CA PRO A 144 -36.33 22.98 -23.58
C PRO A 144 -35.47 21.70 -23.65
N ASN A 145 -35.32 20.97 -22.54
CA ASN A 145 -34.70 19.65 -22.48
C ASN A 145 -35.13 18.92 -21.18
N PRO A 146 -36.29 18.24 -21.13
CA PRO A 146 -36.77 17.61 -19.90
C PRO A 146 -35.83 16.48 -19.46
N SER A 147 -35.66 16.29 -18.15
CA SER A 147 -34.89 15.16 -17.63
C SER A 147 -35.61 13.83 -17.89
N GLN A 148 -34.88 12.71 -17.82
CA GLN A 148 -35.48 11.38 -18.02
C GLN A 148 -36.58 11.11 -16.98
N GLY A 149 -36.38 11.55 -15.74
CA GLY A 149 -37.34 11.39 -14.65
C GLY A 149 -38.62 12.19 -14.90
N ASP A 150 -38.51 13.42 -15.40
CA ASP A 150 -39.66 14.28 -15.67
C ASP A 150 -40.54 13.73 -16.81
N MET A 151 -39.91 13.20 -17.87
CA MET A 151 -40.68 12.60 -18.96
C MET A 151 -41.49 11.39 -18.51
N VAL A 152 -40.91 10.52 -17.68
CA VAL A 152 -41.59 9.30 -17.22
C VAL A 152 -42.62 9.61 -16.14
N SER A 153 -42.32 10.49 -15.19
CA SER A 153 -43.20 10.75 -14.04
C SER A 153 -44.32 11.76 -14.31
N ARG A 154 -44.12 12.71 -15.23
CA ARG A 154 -45.07 13.82 -15.47
C ARG A 154 -45.73 13.80 -16.83
N ILE A 155 -44.97 13.50 -17.89
CA ILE A 155 -45.44 13.65 -19.29
C ILE A 155 -46.14 12.37 -19.75
N LEU A 156 -45.49 11.22 -19.60
CA LEU A 156 -46.01 9.94 -20.08
C LEU A 156 -47.38 9.55 -19.48
N PRO A 157 -47.66 9.74 -18.16
CA PRO A 157 -48.97 9.44 -17.59
C PRO A 157 -50.09 10.28 -18.22
N LYS A 158 -49.87 11.59 -18.41
CA LYS A 158 -50.84 12.48 -19.05
C LYS A 158 -51.17 12.06 -20.49
N VAL A 159 -50.19 11.50 -21.21
CA VAL A 159 -50.40 10.98 -22.57
C VAL A 159 -51.17 9.65 -22.54
N ILE A 160 -50.86 8.77 -21.59
CA ILE A 160 -51.55 7.49 -21.41
C ILE A 160 -53.03 7.71 -21.05
N ASP A 161 -53.34 8.70 -20.21
CA ASP A 161 -54.71 9.02 -19.75
C ASP A 161 -55.64 9.50 -20.87
N LYS A 162 -55.12 9.85 -22.05
CA LYS A 162 -55.92 10.19 -23.23
C LYS A 162 -56.45 8.96 -23.99
N PHE A 163 -55.98 7.76 -23.63
CA PHE A 163 -56.42 6.49 -24.19
C PHE A 163 -57.22 5.69 -23.16
N ASP A 164 -58.23 4.96 -23.63
CA ASP A 164 -58.97 4.00 -22.80
C ASP A 164 -58.09 2.78 -22.46
N ARG A 165 -57.13 2.47 -23.33
CA ARG A 165 -56.10 1.45 -23.08
C ARG A 165 -54.82 1.72 -23.86
N VAL A 166 -53.67 1.46 -23.25
CA VAL A 166 -52.35 1.53 -23.91
C VAL A 166 -51.62 0.20 -23.74
N TYR A 167 -51.31 -0.46 -24.85
CA TYR A 167 -50.48 -1.65 -24.90
C TYR A 167 -49.06 -1.29 -25.33
N VAL A 168 -48.07 -1.61 -24.51
CA VAL A 168 -46.66 -1.43 -24.85
C VAL A 168 -45.99 -2.80 -24.91
N VAL A 169 -45.53 -3.18 -26.10
CA VAL A 169 -44.80 -4.42 -26.34
C VAL A 169 -43.30 -4.10 -26.33
N VAL A 170 -42.57 -4.69 -25.39
CA VAL A 170 -41.12 -4.52 -25.22
C VAL A 170 -40.42 -5.83 -25.57
N ASP A 171 -39.52 -5.78 -26.53
CA ASP A 171 -38.77 -6.94 -27.01
C ASP A 171 -37.31 -6.93 -26.54
N GLU A 172 -36.81 -8.09 -26.07
CA GLU A 172 -35.45 -8.37 -25.58
C GLU A 172 -35.05 -7.64 -24.27
N LEU A 173 -35.83 -7.83 -23.20
CA LEU A 173 -35.58 -7.22 -21.89
C LEU A 173 -34.19 -7.57 -21.29
N ASP A 174 -33.60 -8.70 -21.65
CA ASP A 174 -32.33 -9.17 -21.05
C ASP A 174 -31.08 -8.49 -21.61
N GLN A 175 -31.16 -7.84 -22.76
CA GLN A 175 -30.00 -7.15 -23.37
C GLN A 175 -29.76 -5.74 -22.77
N MET A 176 -30.29 -5.47 -21.57
CA MET A 176 -30.29 -4.17 -20.91
C MET A 176 -29.02 -3.90 -20.09
N THR A 177 -28.41 -2.74 -20.31
CA THR A 177 -27.38 -2.19 -19.41
C THR A 177 -28.00 -1.60 -18.12
N GLU A 178 -27.21 -1.43 -17.07
CA GLU A 178 -27.64 -0.96 -15.74
C GLU A 178 -28.44 0.36 -15.75
N ASN A 179 -28.02 1.35 -16.54
CA ASN A 179 -28.74 2.63 -16.72
C ASN A 179 -30.13 2.48 -17.39
N ARG A 180 -30.37 1.42 -18.15
CA ARG A 180 -31.66 1.14 -18.80
C ARG A 180 -32.61 0.42 -17.85
N ARG A 181 -32.13 -0.41 -16.91
CA ARG A 181 -32.96 -1.04 -15.86
C ARG A 181 -33.71 0.00 -15.01
N ARG A 182 -33.13 1.19 -14.79
CA ARG A 182 -33.78 2.33 -14.11
C ARG A 182 -35.00 2.87 -14.86
N LEU A 183 -34.99 2.84 -16.20
CA LEU A 183 -36.15 3.24 -17.00
C LEU A 183 -37.30 2.24 -16.84
N TYR A 184 -37.00 0.94 -16.94
CA TYR A 184 -38.02 -0.11 -16.85
C TYR A 184 -38.61 -0.22 -15.44
N SER A 185 -37.78 -0.08 -14.40
CA SER A 185 -38.28 0.03 -13.03
C SER A 185 -39.16 1.28 -12.83
N SER A 186 -38.88 2.37 -13.56
CA SER A 186 -39.73 3.56 -13.56
C SER A 186 -41.05 3.32 -14.32
N LEU A 187 -41.03 2.65 -15.48
CA LEU A 187 -42.24 2.27 -16.23
C LEU A 187 -43.11 1.26 -15.47
N LEU A 188 -42.51 0.26 -14.84
CA LEU A 188 -43.17 -0.69 -13.94
C LEU A 188 -43.68 -0.01 -12.66
N GLY A 189 -43.08 1.11 -12.27
CA GLY A 189 -43.49 1.94 -11.15
C GLY A 189 -44.65 2.89 -11.47
N LEU A 190 -45.03 3.05 -12.75
CA LEU A 190 -46.18 3.85 -13.14
C LEU A 190 -47.48 3.13 -12.73
N ARG A 191 -48.12 3.61 -11.67
CA ARG A 191 -49.45 3.16 -11.27
C ARG A 191 -50.51 3.79 -12.18
N ASN A 192 -50.69 3.23 -13.37
CA ASN A 192 -51.73 3.66 -14.32
C ASN A 192 -52.55 2.44 -14.80
N GLU A 193 -53.86 2.49 -14.62
CA GLU A 193 -54.77 1.37 -14.91
C GLU A 193 -54.97 1.11 -16.42
N ASN A 194 -54.74 2.14 -17.23
CA ASN A 194 -54.88 2.10 -18.68
C ASN A 194 -53.64 1.48 -19.35
N LEU A 195 -52.50 1.41 -18.67
CA LEU A 195 -51.26 0.85 -19.21
C LEU A 195 -51.20 -0.68 -19.05
N ARG A 196 -50.84 -1.36 -20.14
CA ARG A 196 -50.60 -2.81 -20.21
C ARG A 196 -49.25 -3.08 -20.89
N LEU A 197 -48.38 -3.82 -20.21
CA LEU A 197 -47.04 -4.15 -20.70
C LEU A 197 -46.96 -5.62 -21.15
N PHE A 198 -46.43 -5.85 -22.34
CA PHE A 198 -46.06 -7.19 -22.81
C PHE A 198 -44.53 -7.22 -22.97
N LEU A 199 -43.85 -8.09 -22.24
CA LEU A 199 -42.39 -8.09 -22.15
C LEU A 199 -41.82 -9.43 -22.63
N THR A 200 -40.81 -9.43 -23.50
CA THR A 200 -40.08 -10.66 -23.87
C THR A 200 -38.73 -10.78 -23.15
N THR A 201 -38.43 -11.97 -22.65
CA THR A 201 -37.21 -12.25 -21.88
C THR A 201 -36.66 -13.67 -22.17
N CYS A 202 -35.34 -13.83 -22.11
CA CYS A 202 -34.62 -15.10 -22.16
C CYS A 202 -34.60 -15.84 -20.82
N HIS A 203 -34.61 -15.09 -19.72
CA HIS A 203 -34.57 -15.64 -18.38
C HIS A 203 -35.87 -15.36 -17.62
N SER A 204 -36.34 -16.37 -16.88
CA SER A 204 -37.39 -16.18 -15.89
C SER A 204 -36.89 -15.20 -14.82
N PRO A 205 -37.69 -14.21 -14.40
CA PRO A 205 -37.27 -13.20 -13.44
C PRO A 205 -37.00 -13.82 -12.06
N ASP A 206 -35.89 -13.43 -11.43
CA ASP A 206 -35.49 -13.87 -10.08
C ASP A 206 -36.58 -13.57 -9.02
N GLU A 207 -36.60 -14.31 -7.91
CA GLU A 207 -37.57 -14.13 -6.81
C GLU A 207 -37.59 -12.70 -6.24
N GLN A 208 -36.46 -12.01 -6.27
CA GLN A 208 -36.31 -10.62 -5.80
C GLN A 208 -36.82 -9.58 -6.82
N SER A 209 -37.17 -10.00 -8.03
CA SER A 209 -37.65 -9.12 -9.10
C SER A 209 -39.11 -8.71 -8.88
N ARG A 210 -39.43 -7.44 -9.15
CA ARG A 210 -40.81 -6.94 -9.21
C ARG A 210 -41.68 -7.68 -10.24
N LEU A 211 -41.05 -8.38 -11.19
CA LEU A 211 -41.70 -9.15 -12.26
C LEU A 211 -42.02 -10.60 -11.88
N HIS A 212 -41.55 -11.11 -10.72
CA HIS A 212 -41.72 -12.51 -10.32
C HIS A 212 -43.20 -12.96 -10.25
N LYS A 213 -44.11 -12.03 -9.90
CA LYS A 213 -45.55 -12.32 -9.75
C LYS A 213 -46.37 -12.10 -11.03
N ALA A 214 -45.77 -11.67 -12.14
CA ALA A 214 -46.50 -11.46 -13.38
C ALA A 214 -46.79 -12.80 -14.08
N PRO A 215 -47.95 -12.98 -14.74
CA PRO A 215 -48.24 -14.17 -15.52
C PRO A 215 -47.22 -14.34 -16.65
N GLN A 216 -46.92 -15.59 -16.97
CA GLN A 216 -45.88 -15.96 -17.92
C GLN A 216 -46.41 -16.92 -18.98
N ILE A 217 -46.14 -16.62 -20.24
CA ILE A 217 -46.28 -17.53 -21.36
C ILE A 217 -44.89 -18.11 -21.62
N LEU A 218 -44.75 -19.42 -21.44
CA LEU A 218 -43.49 -20.13 -21.65
C LEU A 218 -43.41 -20.68 -23.07
N ILE A 219 -42.36 -20.30 -23.80
CA ILE A 219 -41.97 -20.95 -25.04
C ILE A 219 -41.15 -22.20 -24.65
N ASN A 220 -41.81 -23.36 -24.70
CA ASN A 220 -41.23 -24.65 -24.35
C ASN A 220 -41.19 -25.61 -25.55
N GLY A 221 -40.49 -26.73 -25.42
CA GLY A 221 -40.30 -27.72 -26.48
C GLY A 221 -41.58 -28.28 -27.09
N ALA A 222 -42.64 -28.45 -26.30
CA ALA A 222 -43.90 -29.00 -26.78
C ALA A 222 -44.58 -28.07 -27.80
N ASN A 223 -44.65 -26.77 -27.51
CA ASN A 223 -45.28 -25.80 -28.41
C ASN A 223 -44.38 -25.47 -29.60
N VAL A 224 -43.07 -25.37 -29.37
CA VAL A 224 -42.10 -25.06 -30.44
C VAL A 224 -41.92 -26.23 -31.41
N GLY A 225 -42.00 -27.48 -30.95
CA GLY A 225 -41.92 -28.66 -31.82
C GLY A 225 -43.01 -28.65 -32.91
N LYS A 226 -44.24 -28.28 -32.57
CA LYS A 226 -45.34 -28.18 -33.54
C LYS A 226 -45.14 -27.04 -34.54
N ASP A 227 -44.65 -25.89 -34.07
CA ASP A 227 -44.32 -24.74 -34.92
C ASP A 227 -43.14 -25.04 -35.86
N LEU A 228 -42.12 -25.75 -35.37
CA LEU A 228 -40.97 -26.23 -36.14
C LEU A 228 -41.41 -27.22 -37.23
N ASP A 229 -42.26 -28.19 -36.88
CA ASP A 229 -42.79 -29.19 -37.80
C ASP A 229 -43.54 -28.53 -38.97
N THR A 230 -44.44 -27.60 -38.64
CA THR A 230 -45.21 -26.81 -39.60
C THR A 230 -44.29 -25.99 -40.51
N TYR A 231 -43.28 -25.34 -39.92
CA TYR A 231 -42.30 -24.55 -40.67
C TYR A 231 -41.48 -25.42 -41.64
N ILE A 232 -40.90 -26.52 -41.16
CA ILE A 232 -40.04 -27.41 -41.96
C ILE A 232 -40.86 -28.06 -43.08
N THR A 233 -42.06 -28.56 -42.80
CA THR A 233 -42.93 -29.13 -43.82
C THR A 233 -43.29 -28.12 -44.89
N LYS A 234 -43.67 -26.90 -44.51
CA LYS A 234 -43.95 -25.84 -45.49
C LYS A 234 -42.72 -25.49 -46.33
N ARG A 235 -41.55 -25.45 -45.71
CA ARG A 235 -40.30 -25.13 -46.42
C ARG A 235 -39.89 -26.23 -47.39
N LEU A 236 -40.14 -27.50 -47.05
CA LEU A 236 -39.94 -28.64 -47.93
C LEU A 236 -40.94 -28.63 -49.11
N THR A 237 -42.21 -28.23 -48.89
CA THR A 237 -43.20 -28.14 -49.97
C THR A 237 -42.97 -26.96 -50.91
N ASP A 238 -42.38 -25.87 -50.41
CA ASP A 238 -42.06 -24.66 -51.20
C ASP A 238 -40.81 -24.85 -52.10
N LEU A 239 -40.16 -26.03 -52.07
CA LEU A 239 -38.98 -26.32 -52.89
C LEU A 239 -39.33 -26.47 -54.38
N PRO A 240 -38.50 -25.92 -55.30
CA PRO A 240 -38.66 -26.17 -56.72
C PRO A 240 -38.52 -27.67 -57.05
N LYS A 241 -39.41 -28.21 -57.89
CA LYS A 241 -39.49 -29.67 -58.20
C LYS A 241 -38.19 -30.33 -58.65
N TYR A 242 -37.22 -29.58 -59.19
CA TYR A 242 -35.91 -30.06 -59.63
C TYR A 242 -34.84 -30.12 -58.51
N ILE A 243 -35.16 -29.60 -57.31
CA ILE A 243 -34.37 -29.68 -56.07
C ILE A 243 -35.04 -30.64 -55.06
N GLY A 244 -36.27 -31.09 -55.35
CA GLY A 244 -37.06 -31.95 -54.46
C GLY A 244 -36.32 -33.22 -54.06
N PHE A 245 -36.29 -33.49 -52.76
CA PHE A 245 -35.74 -34.72 -52.22
C PHE A 245 -36.69 -35.89 -52.52
N ARG A 246 -36.17 -37.12 -52.49
CA ARG A 246 -37.06 -38.30 -52.45
C ARG A 246 -37.89 -38.23 -51.16
N PRO A 247 -39.16 -38.71 -51.14
CA PRO A 247 -39.99 -38.68 -49.93
C PRO A 247 -39.33 -39.33 -48.69
N THR A 248 -38.50 -40.36 -48.92
CA THR A 248 -37.71 -41.05 -47.88
C THR A 248 -36.56 -40.20 -47.33
N VAL A 249 -36.01 -39.28 -48.12
CA VAL A 249 -34.99 -38.31 -47.70
C VAL A 249 -35.65 -37.11 -47.01
N GLU A 250 -36.81 -36.65 -47.48
CA GLU A 250 -37.58 -35.56 -46.83
C GLU A 250 -37.94 -35.90 -45.39
N LEU A 251 -38.44 -37.11 -45.14
CA LEU A 251 -38.75 -37.59 -43.79
C LEU A 251 -37.51 -37.62 -42.89
N ARG A 252 -36.36 -38.03 -43.43
CA ARG A 252 -35.08 -38.07 -42.69
C ARG A 252 -34.54 -36.67 -42.41
N VAL A 253 -34.57 -35.77 -43.39
CA VAL A 253 -34.21 -34.35 -43.23
C VAL A 253 -35.10 -33.71 -42.17
N LYS A 254 -36.42 -33.91 -42.27
CA LYS A 254 -37.39 -33.38 -41.31
C LYS A 254 -37.09 -33.87 -39.90
N LYS A 255 -36.90 -35.18 -39.71
CA LYS A 255 -36.58 -35.77 -38.40
C LYS A 255 -35.27 -35.20 -37.84
N ARG A 256 -34.20 -35.18 -38.64
CA ARG A 256 -32.89 -34.72 -38.18
C ARG A 256 -32.85 -33.23 -37.87
N VAL A 257 -33.44 -32.38 -38.70
CA VAL A 257 -33.53 -30.93 -38.45
C VAL A 257 -34.38 -30.65 -37.22
N MET A 258 -35.44 -31.43 -36.96
CA MET A 258 -36.24 -31.32 -35.74
C MET A 258 -35.43 -31.66 -34.48
N GLU A 259 -34.60 -32.71 -34.52
CA GLU A 259 -33.71 -33.12 -33.43
C GLU A 259 -32.62 -32.06 -33.18
N ASP A 260 -31.91 -31.63 -34.22
CA ASP A 260 -30.74 -30.73 -34.09
C ASP A 260 -31.09 -29.25 -33.90
N ALA A 261 -32.29 -28.83 -34.33
CA ALA A 261 -32.77 -27.49 -34.01
C ALA A 261 -32.98 -27.29 -32.50
N ASN A 262 -33.10 -28.37 -31.73
CA ASN A 262 -33.18 -28.36 -30.26
C ASN A 262 -34.11 -27.25 -29.72
N GLU A 263 -35.34 -27.21 -30.24
CA GLU A 263 -36.38 -26.25 -29.84
C GLU A 263 -36.08 -24.77 -30.20
N LEU A 264 -35.18 -24.52 -31.16
CA LEU A 264 -34.86 -23.17 -31.66
C LEU A 264 -35.29 -23.00 -33.12
N ILE A 265 -36.30 -22.17 -33.35
CA ILE A 265 -36.82 -21.88 -34.71
C ILE A 265 -35.75 -21.24 -35.60
N LEU A 266 -34.87 -20.40 -35.04
CA LEU A 266 -33.76 -19.83 -35.81
C LEU A 266 -32.78 -20.91 -36.26
N ALA A 267 -32.48 -21.90 -35.43
CA ALA A 267 -31.59 -23.01 -35.79
C ALA A 267 -32.19 -23.84 -36.92
N ALA A 268 -33.48 -24.20 -36.83
CA ALA A 268 -34.18 -24.91 -37.91
C ALA A 268 -34.19 -24.13 -39.23
N LYS A 269 -34.37 -22.80 -39.18
CA LYS A 269 -34.27 -21.95 -40.37
C LYS A 269 -32.86 -22.00 -40.98
N LEU A 270 -31.82 -21.86 -40.15
CA LEU A 270 -30.42 -21.87 -40.59
C LEU A 270 -30.00 -23.24 -41.15
N LEU A 271 -30.44 -24.33 -40.51
CA LEU A 271 -30.21 -25.70 -40.97
C LEU A 271 -30.90 -25.96 -42.29
N MET A 272 -32.18 -25.59 -42.42
CA MET A 272 -32.92 -25.73 -43.68
C MET A 272 -32.29 -24.90 -44.80
N ASP A 273 -32.02 -23.61 -44.57
CA ASP A 273 -31.41 -22.74 -45.58
C ASP A 273 -30.00 -23.24 -45.96
N GLY A 274 -29.23 -23.77 -45.00
CA GLY A 274 -27.91 -24.35 -45.23
C GLY A 274 -27.95 -25.66 -46.04
N LEU A 275 -28.87 -26.57 -45.68
CA LEU A 275 -29.12 -27.81 -46.42
C LEU A 275 -29.56 -27.54 -47.86
N MET A 276 -30.42 -26.54 -48.07
CA MET A 276 -30.90 -26.14 -49.39
C MET A 276 -29.80 -25.50 -50.26
N ASN A 277 -28.83 -24.81 -49.65
CA ASN A 277 -27.72 -24.18 -50.37
C ASN A 277 -26.56 -25.15 -50.69
N MET A 278 -26.53 -26.33 -50.09
CA MET A 278 -25.53 -27.37 -50.37
C MET A 278 -25.76 -28.05 -51.74
N ARG A 279 -25.43 -27.35 -52.83
CA ARG A 279 -25.47 -27.90 -54.20
C ARG A 279 -24.56 -29.12 -54.33
N GLY A 280 -25.13 -30.28 -54.68
CA GLY A 280 -24.40 -31.44 -55.20
C GLY A 280 -23.65 -32.31 -54.18
N ALA A 281 -23.89 -32.16 -52.87
CA ALA A 281 -23.35 -33.10 -51.87
C ALA A 281 -24.33 -34.25 -51.61
N ASN A 282 -23.84 -35.49 -51.47
CA ASN A 282 -24.68 -36.59 -50.99
C ASN A 282 -25.05 -36.28 -49.52
N ILE A 283 -26.27 -35.80 -49.30
CA ILE A 283 -26.78 -35.36 -47.97
C ILE A 283 -27.09 -36.59 -47.09
N GLU A 284 -27.30 -37.75 -47.71
CA GLU A 284 -27.68 -39.01 -47.07
C GLU A 284 -26.70 -39.50 -45.98
N PRO A 285 -25.38 -39.63 -46.22
CA PRO A 285 -24.42 -40.06 -45.18
C PRO A 285 -24.28 -39.06 -44.02
N LYS A 286 -24.75 -37.81 -44.17
CA LYS A 286 -24.69 -36.78 -43.11
C LYS A 286 -25.95 -36.75 -42.24
N LEU A 287 -27.06 -37.24 -42.76
CA LEU A 287 -28.25 -37.53 -41.96
C LEU A 287 -28.03 -38.74 -41.05
N GLU A 288 -26.98 -39.54 -41.30
CA GLU A 288 -26.62 -40.76 -40.57
C GLU A 288 -25.51 -40.53 -39.50
N SER A 289 -24.85 -39.37 -39.47
CA SER A 289 -23.89 -39.04 -38.41
C SER A 289 -24.60 -38.87 -37.06
N THR A 290 -23.90 -39.02 -35.93
CA THR A 290 -24.45 -38.78 -34.58
C THR A 290 -24.16 -37.36 -34.03
N GLY A 291 -23.55 -36.48 -34.83
CA GLY A 291 -23.12 -35.14 -34.44
C GLY A 291 -24.17 -34.03 -34.63
N ASP A 292 -23.97 -32.88 -34.01
CA ASP A 292 -24.79 -31.67 -34.21
C ASP A 292 -24.64 -31.16 -35.66
N LEU A 293 -25.71 -31.19 -36.46
CA LEU A 293 -25.70 -30.79 -37.87
C LEU A 293 -25.30 -29.33 -38.08
N LEU A 294 -25.57 -28.44 -37.12
CA LEU A 294 -25.17 -27.03 -37.22
C LEU A 294 -23.66 -26.89 -37.03
N LYS A 295 -23.11 -27.66 -36.09
CA LYS A 295 -21.67 -27.77 -35.87
C LYS A 295 -20.97 -28.33 -37.11
N GLU A 296 -21.47 -29.43 -37.67
CA GLU A 296 -20.92 -30.04 -38.90
C GLU A 296 -20.96 -29.06 -40.10
N LEU A 297 -22.01 -28.25 -40.21
CA LEU A 297 -22.11 -27.22 -41.25
C LEU A 297 -21.01 -26.16 -41.09
N TYR A 298 -20.73 -25.71 -39.88
CA TYR A 298 -19.66 -24.74 -39.61
C TYR A 298 -18.26 -25.35 -39.68
N GLU A 299 -18.08 -26.60 -39.26
CA GLU A 299 -16.84 -27.36 -39.47
C GLU A 299 -16.52 -27.42 -40.96
N ARG A 300 -17.51 -27.74 -41.79
CA ARG A 300 -17.34 -27.75 -43.25
C ARG A 300 -17.02 -26.39 -43.84
N PHE A 301 -17.59 -25.31 -43.28
CA PHE A 301 -17.21 -23.95 -43.66
C PHE A 301 -15.71 -23.71 -43.36
N ILE A 302 -15.22 -24.13 -42.19
CA ILE A 302 -13.79 -24.04 -41.83
C ILE A 302 -12.93 -24.94 -42.72
N THR A 303 -13.32 -26.18 -43.02
CA THR A 303 -12.59 -27.05 -43.95
C THR A 303 -12.48 -26.41 -45.33
N ARG A 304 -13.60 -25.87 -45.83
CA ARG A 304 -13.62 -25.19 -47.14
C ARG A 304 -12.82 -23.90 -47.16
N LEU A 305 -12.67 -23.23 -46.01
CA LEU A 305 -11.72 -22.14 -45.82
C LEU A 305 -10.26 -22.61 -45.87
N GLN A 306 -9.97 -23.79 -45.31
CA GLN A 306 -8.64 -24.39 -45.28
C GLN A 306 -8.20 -24.96 -46.63
N GLU A 307 -9.14 -25.42 -47.46
CA GLU A 307 -8.91 -25.88 -48.84
C GLU A 307 -8.57 -24.72 -49.81
N LEU A 308 -8.76 -23.47 -49.41
CA LEU A 308 -8.37 -22.32 -50.22
C LEU A 308 -6.85 -22.17 -50.27
N ASN A 309 -6.35 -21.71 -51.41
CA ASN A 309 -4.94 -21.33 -51.55
C ASN A 309 -4.54 -20.20 -50.58
N ASP A 310 -3.28 -20.21 -50.12
CA ASP A 310 -2.76 -19.37 -49.02
C ASP A 310 -3.18 -17.89 -49.07
N THR A 311 -3.10 -17.27 -50.25
CA THR A 311 -3.53 -15.87 -50.45
C THR A 311 -5.01 -15.64 -50.16
N LYS A 312 -5.89 -16.58 -50.54
CA LYS A 312 -7.33 -16.48 -50.30
C LYS A 312 -7.67 -16.86 -48.86
N GLN A 313 -6.96 -17.83 -48.28
CA GLN A 313 -7.13 -18.20 -46.88
C GLN A 313 -6.78 -17.04 -45.95
N LYS A 314 -5.66 -16.34 -46.19
CA LYS A 314 -5.26 -15.15 -45.44
C LYS A 314 -6.30 -14.03 -45.54
N PHE A 315 -6.82 -13.79 -46.75
CA PHE A 315 -7.88 -12.81 -46.98
C PHE A 315 -9.18 -13.17 -46.24
N ALA A 316 -9.60 -14.44 -46.28
CA ALA A 316 -10.80 -14.90 -45.60
C ALA A 316 -10.68 -14.79 -44.08
N ARG A 317 -9.52 -15.19 -43.52
CA ARG A 317 -9.18 -15.02 -42.09
C ARG A 317 -9.24 -13.57 -41.65
N GLU A 318 -8.61 -12.67 -42.40
CA GLU A 318 -8.63 -11.23 -42.13
C GLU A 318 -10.07 -10.68 -42.17
N THR A 319 -10.85 -11.06 -43.18
CA THR A 319 -12.25 -10.64 -43.32
C THR A 319 -13.11 -11.12 -42.16
N LEU A 320 -13.00 -12.40 -41.76
CA LEU A 320 -13.75 -12.95 -40.63
C LEU A 320 -13.33 -12.35 -39.31
N ALA A 321 -12.04 -12.13 -39.08
CA ALA A 321 -11.56 -11.46 -37.87
C ALA A 321 -12.19 -10.06 -37.74
N TRP A 322 -12.22 -9.27 -38.83
CA TRP A 322 -12.92 -7.99 -38.83
C TRP A 322 -14.41 -8.14 -38.55
N LEU A 323 -15.11 -9.09 -39.19
CA LEU A 323 -16.54 -9.28 -38.95
C LEU A 323 -16.85 -9.71 -37.50
N LEU A 324 -15.99 -10.52 -36.87
CA LEU A 324 -16.17 -11.04 -35.52
C LEU A 324 -15.85 -10.01 -34.42
N PHE A 325 -14.77 -9.23 -34.59
CA PHE A 325 -14.28 -8.33 -33.53
C PHE A 325 -14.80 -6.89 -33.64
N MET A 326 -15.44 -6.52 -34.75
CA MET A 326 -15.98 -5.18 -34.93
C MET A 326 -17.05 -4.83 -33.89
N LYS A 327 -16.83 -3.75 -33.13
CA LYS A 327 -17.78 -3.26 -32.11
C LYS A 327 -19.04 -2.63 -32.72
N THR A 328 -18.98 -2.26 -33.99
CA THR A 328 -20.11 -1.74 -34.76
C THR A 328 -20.27 -2.55 -36.03
N PRO A 329 -21.49 -2.94 -36.43
CA PRO A 329 -21.70 -3.66 -37.69
C PRO A 329 -21.09 -2.87 -38.85
N ILE A 330 -20.27 -3.54 -39.66
CA ILE A 330 -19.51 -2.93 -40.74
C ILE A 330 -20.39 -2.74 -41.98
N ARG A 331 -20.22 -1.63 -42.70
CA ARG A 331 -20.80 -1.47 -44.03
C ARG A 331 -19.95 -2.20 -45.05
N GLU A 332 -20.56 -2.69 -46.12
CA GLU A 332 -19.83 -3.32 -47.22
C GLU A 332 -18.73 -2.41 -47.80
N VAL A 333 -19.02 -1.12 -47.96
CA VAL A 333 -18.08 -0.13 -48.47
C VAL A 333 -16.90 0.08 -47.51
N GLU A 334 -17.12 -0.02 -46.20
CA GLU A 334 -16.06 0.09 -45.19
C GLU A 334 -15.19 -1.16 -45.20
N MET A 335 -15.80 -2.34 -45.30
CA MET A 335 -15.07 -3.61 -45.39
C MET A 335 -14.20 -3.69 -46.63
N ARG A 336 -14.78 -3.36 -47.79
CA ARG A 336 -14.05 -3.31 -49.06
C ARG A 336 -12.85 -2.37 -48.95
N TYR A 337 -13.06 -1.19 -48.36
CA TYR A 337 -12.01 -0.21 -48.13
C TYR A 337 -10.87 -0.71 -47.22
N ILE A 338 -11.19 -1.48 -46.16
CA ILE A 338 -10.18 -2.09 -45.27
C ILE A 338 -9.34 -3.13 -46.03
N LEU A 339 -9.99 -3.97 -46.82
CA LEU A 339 -9.36 -5.11 -47.49
C LEU A 339 -8.60 -4.74 -48.77
N GLU A 340 -8.97 -3.63 -49.41
CA GLU A 340 -8.37 -3.12 -50.65
C GLU A 340 -7.12 -2.26 -50.43
N ARG A 341 -6.73 -1.92 -49.20
CA ARG A 341 -5.53 -1.12 -48.94
C ARG A 341 -4.42 -1.93 -48.27
N ASP A 342 -3.18 -1.69 -48.70
CA ASP A 342 -1.99 -2.29 -48.10
C ASP A 342 -1.48 -1.49 -46.88
N ARG A 343 -0.39 -1.94 -46.24
CA ARG A 343 0.26 -1.31 -45.07
C ARG A 343 0.54 0.19 -45.24
N ASP A 344 0.79 0.63 -46.48
CA ASP A 344 1.13 2.02 -46.80
C ASP A 344 -0.09 2.85 -47.27
N GLY A 345 -1.29 2.27 -47.20
CA GLY A 345 -2.54 2.93 -47.63
C GLY A 345 -2.76 2.97 -49.15
N SER A 346 -1.87 2.38 -49.94
CA SER A 346 -2.01 2.23 -51.40
C SER A 346 -3.14 1.27 -51.78
N ILE A 347 -3.87 1.59 -52.86
CA ILE A 347 -4.94 0.75 -53.41
C ILE A 347 -4.34 -0.51 -54.03
N LEU A 348 -4.68 -1.68 -53.51
CA LEU A 348 -4.33 -2.99 -54.08
C LEU A 348 -5.15 -3.22 -55.35
N LYS A 349 -4.47 -3.55 -56.46
CA LYS A 349 -5.11 -3.80 -57.77
C LYS A 349 -6.19 -4.90 -57.70
N SER A 350 -7.16 -4.80 -58.61
CA SER A 350 -8.48 -5.48 -58.75
C SER A 350 -8.64 -6.97 -58.38
N ALA A 351 -7.56 -7.74 -58.20
CA ALA A 351 -7.63 -9.17 -57.90
C ALA A 351 -8.22 -9.50 -56.50
N LYS A 352 -8.10 -8.61 -55.49
CA LYS A 352 -8.72 -8.81 -54.17
C LYS A 352 -10.23 -8.51 -54.14
N ALA A 353 -10.73 -7.61 -54.98
CA ALA A 353 -12.15 -7.29 -55.05
C ALA A 353 -13.01 -8.49 -55.52
N ILE A 354 -12.50 -9.26 -56.48
CA ILE A 354 -13.14 -10.50 -56.98
C ILE A 354 -13.17 -11.58 -55.88
N ASN A 355 -12.14 -11.65 -55.03
CA ASN A 355 -12.11 -12.57 -53.89
C ASN A 355 -13.11 -12.18 -52.79
N TYR A 356 -13.42 -10.89 -52.64
CA TYR A 356 -14.39 -10.40 -51.66
C TYR A 356 -15.81 -10.89 -51.95
N GLU A 357 -16.32 -10.68 -53.17
CA GLU A 357 -17.69 -11.08 -53.53
C GLU A 357 -17.87 -12.60 -53.43
N ARG A 358 -16.87 -13.35 -53.90
CA ARG A 358 -16.88 -14.82 -53.82
C ARG A 358 -16.84 -15.30 -52.37
N PHE A 359 -16.08 -14.64 -51.50
CA PHE A 359 -16.01 -14.99 -50.08
C PHE A 359 -17.29 -14.63 -49.31
N ILE A 360 -17.86 -13.45 -49.56
CA ILE A 360 -19.16 -13.08 -48.98
C ILE A 360 -20.27 -14.00 -49.49
N GLY A 361 -20.22 -14.43 -50.76
CA GLY A 361 -21.07 -15.49 -51.29
C GLY A 361 -20.96 -16.78 -50.48
N LEU A 362 -19.72 -17.24 -50.23
CA LEU A 362 -19.47 -18.40 -49.38
C LEU A 362 -20.03 -18.22 -47.96
N CYS A 363 -19.85 -17.06 -47.34
CA CYS A 363 -20.44 -16.78 -46.01
C CYS A 363 -21.97 -16.78 -46.03
N LYS A 364 -22.61 -16.37 -47.14
CA LYS A 364 -24.06 -16.42 -47.32
C LYS A 364 -24.54 -17.87 -47.52
N ASP A 365 -23.80 -18.66 -48.32
CA ASP A 365 -24.14 -20.07 -48.59
C ASP A 365 -24.17 -20.92 -47.31
N PHE A 366 -23.26 -20.63 -46.37
CA PHE A 366 -23.15 -21.31 -45.07
C PHE A 366 -23.88 -20.59 -43.93
N ASN A 367 -24.72 -19.59 -44.23
CA ASN A 367 -25.47 -18.82 -43.23
C ASN A 367 -24.60 -18.29 -42.07
N ILE A 368 -23.40 -17.76 -42.40
CA ILE A 368 -22.51 -17.12 -41.44
C ILE A 368 -22.97 -15.68 -41.16
N LEU A 369 -23.42 -14.97 -42.19
CA LEU A 369 -23.80 -13.56 -42.11
C LEU A 369 -25.06 -13.25 -42.91
N ILE A 370 -25.77 -12.21 -42.45
CA ILE A 370 -26.91 -11.61 -43.15
C ILE A 370 -26.54 -10.17 -43.50
N GLN A 371 -27.02 -9.71 -44.66
CA GLN A 371 -26.91 -8.33 -45.12
C GLN A 371 -28.23 -7.61 -44.88
N ASP A 372 -28.19 -6.56 -44.05
CA ASP A 372 -29.35 -5.70 -43.84
C ASP A 372 -29.63 -4.87 -45.10
N LYS A 373 -30.76 -5.16 -45.77
CA LYS A 373 -31.16 -4.55 -47.05
C LYS A 373 -31.26 -3.02 -46.99
N ASN A 374 -31.67 -2.44 -45.85
CA ASN A 374 -31.89 -1.00 -45.74
C ASN A 374 -30.59 -0.23 -45.50
N SER A 375 -29.56 -0.93 -45.01
CA SER A 375 -28.46 -0.26 -44.33
C SER A 375 -27.09 -0.73 -44.78
N ASN A 376 -27.09 -1.72 -45.68
CA ASN A 376 -25.95 -2.33 -46.33
C ASN A 376 -24.84 -2.78 -45.37
N ARG A 377 -25.26 -3.30 -44.21
CA ARG A 377 -24.36 -3.78 -43.15
C ARG A 377 -24.38 -5.29 -43.06
N PHE A 378 -23.22 -5.86 -42.77
CA PHE A 378 -23.10 -7.27 -42.45
C PHE A 378 -23.29 -7.50 -40.95
N VAL A 379 -24.08 -8.52 -40.64
CA VAL A 379 -24.31 -9.00 -39.28
C VAL A 379 -24.00 -10.49 -39.26
N ILE A 380 -23.04 -10.91 -38.44
CA ILE A 380 -22.80 -12.33 -38.20
C ILE A 380 -23.96 -12.88 -37.37
N LEU A 381 -24.44 -14.06 -37.76
CA LEU A 381 -25.48 -14.77 -37.03
C LEU A 381 -24.94 -15.29 -35.68
N SER A 382 -25.72 -15.13 -34.61
CA SER A 382 -25.28 -15.49 -33.25
C SER A 382 -24.72 -16.92 -33.14
N PRO A 383 -25.34 -17.96 -33.71
CA PRO A 383 -24.79 -19.32 -33.63
C PRO A 383 -23.44 -19.46 -34.34
N ALA A 384 -23.30 -18.86 -35.53
CA ALA A 384 -22.05 -18.83 -36.28
C ALA A 384 -20.95 -18.07 -35.52
N SER A 385 -21.28 -16.91 -34.94
CA SER A 385 -20.33 -16.13 -34.14
C SER A 385 -19.83 -16.93 -32.94
N GLN A 386 -20.72 -17.62 -32.22
CA GLN A 386 -20.35 -18.39 -31.03
C GLN A 386 -19.41 -19.54 -31.39
N TYR A 387 -19.73 -20.29 -32.45
CA TYR A 387 -18.92 -21.40 -32.91
C TYR A 387 -17.55 -20.96 -33.47
N LEU A 388 -17.53 -19.90 -34.29
CA LEU A 388 -16.29 -19.37 -34.86
C LEU A 388 -15.36 -18.77 -33.80
N LEU A 389 -15.92 -18.18 -32.73
CA LEU A 389 -15.15 -17.70 -31.58
C LEU A 389 -14.62 -18.86 -30.72
N SER A 390 -15.38 -19.94 -30.53
CA SER A 390 -14.91 -21.09 -29.74
C SER A 390 -13.82 -21.92 -30.42
N THR A 391 -13.73 -21.84 -31.76
CA THR A 391 -12.72 -22.55 -32.58
C THR A 391 -11.65 -21.60 -33.14
N LEU A 392 -11.64 -20.34 -32.71
CA LEU A 392 -10.85 -19.27 -33.33
C LEU A 392 -9.35 -19.59 -33.41
N ASP A 393 -8.79 -20.16 -32.35
CA ASP A 393 -7.36 -20.45 -32.27
C ASP A 393 -6.94 -21.55 -33.26
N ASP A 394 -7.84 -22.46 -33.61
CA ASP A 394 -7.58 -23.57 -34.54
C ASP A 394 -7.46 -23.08 -36.00
N TRP A 395 -8.32 -22.13 -36.41
CA TRP A 395 -8.40 -21.70 -37.81
C TRP A 395 -7.86 -20.29 -38.07
N CYS A 396 -7.75 -19.41 -37.07
CA CYS A 396 -7.21 -18.05 -37.19
C CYS A 396 -6.48 -17.57 -35.91
N PRO A 397 -5.33 -18.18 -35.57
CA PRO A 397 -4.56 -17.75 -34.40
C PRO A 397 -4.14 -16.28 -34.52
N GLY A 398 -4.27 -15.53 -33.43
CA GLY A 398 -3.91 -14.10 -33.38
C GLY A 398 -4.87 -13.16 -34.10
N ALA A 399 -6.12 -13.59 -34.37
CA ALA A 399 -7.14 -12.77 -35.04
C ALA A 399 -7.37 -11.39 -34.38
N LYS A 400 -7.41 -11.33 -33.04
CA LYS A 400 -7.54 -10.07 -32.29
C LYS A 400 -6.34 -9.16 -32.47
N THR A 401 -5.12 -9.70 -32.35
CA THR A 401 -3.86 -8.97 -32.59
C THR A 401 -3.80 -8.42 -34.00
N MET A 402 -4.31 -9.15 -34.99
CA MET A 402 -4.39 -8.70 -36.38
C MET A 402 -5.28 -7.46 -36.53
N VAL A 403 -6.47 -7.44 -35.92
CA VAL A 403 -7.36 -6.26 -35.94
C VAL A 403 -6.72 -5.06 -35.21
N ALA A 404 -6.12 -5.30 -34.05
CA ALA A 404 -5.40 -4.28 -33.28
C ALA A 404 -4.25 -3.65 -34.08
N ARG A 405 -3.42 -4.50 -34.70
CA ARG A 405 -2.31 -4.11 -35.56
C ARG A 405 -2.80 -3.25 -36.72
N ARG A 406 -3.86 -3.65 -37.42
CA ARG A 406 -4.42 -2.88 -38.54
C ARG A 406 -4.95 -1.51 -38.10
N CYS A 407 -5.59 -1.42 -36.94
CA CYS A 407 -6.02 -0.13 -36.39
C CYS A 407 -4.81 0.79 -36.15
N LEU A 408 -3.72 0.27 -35.58
CA LEU A 408 -2.49 1.03 -35.33
C LEU A 408 -1.75 1.40 -36.63
N GLU A 409 -1.65 0.50 -37.61
CA GLU A 409 -1.12 0.82 -38.96
C GLU A 409 -1.88 1.99 -39.58
N TYR A 410 -3.19 2.01 -39.40
CA TYR A 410 -4.01 3.10 -39.89
C TYR A 410 -3.75 4.41 -39.14
N LEU A 411 -3.71 4.39 -37.81
CA LEU A 411 -3.40 5.58 -37.00
C LEU A 411 -1.98 6.11 -37.25
N ALA A 412 -1.06 5.25 -37.67
CA ALA A 412 0.33 5.58 -37.98
C ALA A 412 0.56 6.14 -39.39
N LEU A 413 -0.47 6.28 -40.25
CA LEU A 413 -0.32 6.84 -41.60
C LEU A 413 0.26 8.27 -41.58
N ASP A 414 1.11 8.57 -42.57
CA ASP A 414 1.83 9.84 -42.63
C ASP A 414 0.93 11.06 -42.84
N GLU A 415 -0.25 10.89 -43.44
CA GLU A 415 -1.23 11.98 -43.55
C GLU A 415 -1.61 12.57 -42.18
N PHE A 416 -1.61 11.76 -41.12
CA PHE A 416 -1.98 12.17 -39.78
C PHE A 416 -0.84 12.88 -39.02
N SER A 417 0.39 12.88 -39.57
CA SER A 417 1.51 13.67 -39.05
C SER A 417 1.32 15.19 -39.26
N LYS A 418 0.38 15.60 -40.14
CA LYS A 418 -0.01 17.00 -40.35
C LYS A 418 -0.74 17.62 -39.15
N GLY A 419 -1.15 16.80 -38.18
CA GLY A 419 -1.84 17.26 -36.98
C GLY A 419 -3.36 17.36 -37.14
N PRO A 420 -4.05 17.82 -36.07
CA PRO A 420 -5.51 17.89 -36.01
C PRO A 420 -6.07 18.89 -37.03
N CYS A 421 -7.29 18.61 -37.54
CA CYS A 421 -7.96 19.46 -38.53
C CYS A 421 -8.40 20.79 -37.90
N LYS A 422 -8.19 21.90 -38.61
CA LYS A 422 -8.43 23.25 -38.08
C LYS A 422 -9.87 23.71 -38.29
N THR A 423 -10.57 23.11 -39.25
CA THR A 423 -11.98 23.41 -39.55
C THR A 423 -12.83 22.14 -39.58
N ASP A 424 -14.13 22.28 -39.33
CA ASP A 424 -15.10 21.17 -39.45
C ASP A 424 -15.12 20.58 -40.87
N ALA A 425 -14.90 21.41 -41.91
CA ALA A 425 -14.87 20.97 -43.30
C ALA A 425 -13.66 20.07 -43.59
N GLU A 426 -12.46 20.45 -43.12
CA GLU A 426 -11.25 19.62 -43.20
C GLU A 426 -11.43 18.31 -42.44
N TYR A 427 -12.02 18.37 -41.24
CA TYR A 427 -12.28 17.20 -40.41
C TYR A 427 -13.22 16.21 -41.11
N GLU A 428 -14.37 16.67 -41.62
CA GLU A 428 -15.32 15.82 -42.33
C GLU A 428 -14.71 15.28 -43.65
N SER A 429 -13.93 16.09 -44.36
CA SER A 429 -13.20 15.64 -45.56
C SER A 429 -12.20 14.53 -45.23
N ARG A 430 -11.43 14.66 -44.13
CA ARG A 430 -10.52 13.61 -43.65
C ARG A 430 -11.27 12.34 -43.28
N LEU A 431 -12.41 12.43 -42.60
CA LEU A 431 -13.24 11.26 -42.27
C LEU A 431 -13.83 10.57 -43.51
N GLN A 432 -14.17 11.34 -44.55
CA GLN A 432 -14.68 10.79 -45.82
C GLN A 432 -13.58 10.09 -46.62
N ASN A 433 -12.39 10.70 -46.69
CA ASN A 433 -11.23 10.16 -47.39
C ASN A 433 -10.65 8.93 -46.68
N TYR A 434 -10.74 8.89 -45.34
CA TYR A 434 -10.19 7.85 -44.48
C TYR A 434 -11.28 7.15 -43.68
N LYS A 435 -12.06 6.28 -44.35
CA LYS A 435 -13.27 5.64 -43.78
C LYS A 435 -13.03 4.82 -42.50
N LEU A 436 -11.85 4.21 -42.36
CA LEU A 436 -11.47 3.44 -41.17
C LEU A 436 -11.00 4.34 -40.01
N TYR A 437 -10.63 5.60 -40.27
CA TYR A 437 -9.96 6.45 -39.28
C TYR A 437 -10.79 6.62 -38.02
N LYS A 438 -12.08 6.87 -38.20
CA LYS A 438 -13.03 7.05 -37.10
C LYS A 438 -13.13 5.82 -36.22
N TYR A 439 -13.22 4.65 -36.84
CA TYR A 439 -13.31 3.39 -36.11
C TYR A 439 -11.98 3.09 -35.40
N ALA A 440 -10.86 3.19 -36.13
CA ALA A 440 -9.53 2.96 -35.59
C ALA A 440 -9.27 3.86 -34.38
N ALA A 441 -9.51 5.18 -34.47
CA ALA A 441 -9.28 6.10 -33.36
C ALA A 441 -10.20 5.85 -32.14
N LYS A 442 -11.46 5.44 -32.35
CA LYS A 442 -12.40 5.18 -31.24
C LYS A 442 -12.25 3.81 -30.59
N HIS A 443 -11.86 2.79 -31.37
CA HIS A 443 -11.93 1.38 -30.95
C HIS A 443 -10.60 0.65 -30.94
N TRP A 444 -9.48 1.26 -31.37
CA TRP A 444 -8.17 0.61 -31.28
C TRP A 444 -7.91 0.09 -29.86
N VAL A 445 -8.33 0.86 -28.84
CA VAL A 445 -8.30 0.52 -27.40
C VAL A 445 -8.96 -0.80 -27.06
N ASP A 446 -10.15 -1.03 -27.61
CA ASP A 446 -10.93 -2.23 -27.35
C ASP A 446 -10.21 -3.50 -27.86
N HIS A 447 -9.30 -3.32 -28.82
CA HIS A 447 -8.46 -4.37 -29.37
C HIS A 447 -7.07 -4.45 -28.72
N LEU A 448 -6.72 -3.53 -27.79
CA LEU A 448 -5.38 -3.43 -27.19
C LEU A 448 -5.04 -4.48 -26.13
N GLN A 449 -6.02 -5.18 -25.56
CA GLN A 449 -5.77 -6.13 -24.47
C GLN A 449 -4.74 -7.21 -24.85
N ASP A 450 -4.58 -7.50 -26.16
CA ASP A 450 -3.69 -8.55 -26.68
C ASP A 450 -2.44 -8.00 -27.43
N LEU A 451 -1.97 -6.80 -27.05
CA LEU A 451 -0.81 -6.13 -27.68
C LEU A 451 0.55 -6.81 -27.49
N GLN A 452 0.66 -7.88 -26.69
CA GLN A 452 1.93 -8.57 -26.45
C GLN A 452 2.66 -8.91 -27.76
N ASN A 453 1.90 -9.22 -28.82
CA ASN A 453 2.44 -9.64 -30.12
C ASN A 453 2.45 -8.55 -31.22
N VAL A 454 2.11 -7.28 -30.91
CA VAL A 454 2.23 -6.19 -31.89
C VAL A 454 3.67 -5.66 -31.91
N PRO A 455 4.28 -5.45 -33.10
CA PRO A 455 5.66 -4.96 -33.21
C PRO A 455 5.87 -3.60 -32.52
N THR A 456 6.91 -3.49 -31.69
CA THR A 456 7.27 -2.26 -30.96
C THR A 456 7.47 -1.06 -31.90
N ILE A 457 8.00 -1.29 -33.10
CA ILE A 457 8.20 -0.27 -34.13
C ILE A 457 6.89 0.44 -34.48
N LEU A 458 5.79 -0.30 -34.58
CA LEU A 458 4.49 0.25 -34.94
C LEU A 458 3.86 1.07 -33.79
N ILE A 459 4.10 0.65 -32.54
CA ILE A 459 3.69 1.43 -31.38
C ILE A 459 4.50 2.74 -31.34
N ARG A 460 5.82 2.66 -31.55
CA ARG A 460 6.67 3.86 -31.60
C ARG A 460 6.24 4.82 -32.70
N SER A 461 5.94 4.34 -33.91
CA SER A 461 5.58 5.22 -35.04
C SER A 461 4.32 6.05 -34.82
N PHE A 462 3.38 5.56 -34.01
CA PHE A 462 2.18 6.31 -33.64
C PHE A 462 2.39 7.15 -32.38
N PHE A 463 2.85 6.56 -31.27
CA PHE A 463 2.89 7.22 -29.96
C PHE A 463 4.00 8.25 -29.79
N MET A 464 5.07 8.17 -30.60
CA MET A 464 6.17 9.15 -30.55
C MET A 464 5.89 10.42 -31.38
N ASP A 465 4.95 10.35 -32.31
CA ASP A 465 4.55 11.50 -33.13
C ASP A 465 3.38 12.24 -32.47
N LYS A 466 3.69 13.39 -31.85
CA LYS A 466 2.69 14.24 -31.17
C LYS A 466 1.50 14.60 -32.07
N ASN A 467 1.72 14.80 -33.37
CA ASN A 467 0.68 15.20 -34.30
C ASN A 467 -0.27 14.05 -34.64
N LYS A 468 0.24 12.82 -34.77
CA LYS A 468 -0.59 11.62 -34.97
C LYS A 468 -1.47 11.34 -33.75
N VAL A 469 -0.89 11.43 -32.55
CA VAL A 469 -1.60 11.26 -31.27
C VAL A 469 -2.69 12.33 -31.11
N ALA A 470 -2.37 13.61 -31.36
CA ALA A 470 -3.33 14.70 -31.28
C ALA A 470 -4.48 14.55 -32.28
N SER A 471 -4.18 14.13 -33.51
CA SER A 471 -5.20 13.86 -34.54
C SER A 471 -6.14 12.73 -34.15
N ALA A 472 -5.60 11.63 -33.58
CA ALA A 472 -6.42 10.53 -33.09
C ALA A 472 -7.31 10.98 -31.92
N SER A 473 -6.77 11.77 -30.99
CA SER A 473 -7.51 12.32 -29.86
C SER A 473 -8.66 13.25 -30.28
N GLN A 474 -8.47 14.05 -31.34
CA GLN A 474 -9.54 14.85 -31.94
C GLN A 474 -10.75 13.97 -32.31
N VAL A 475 -10.50 12.83 -32.95
CA VAL A 475 -11.55 11.91 -33.38
C VAL A 475 -12.19 11.17 -32.20
N MET A 476 -11.41 10.85 -31.17
CA MET A 476 -11.91 10.21 -29.95
C MET A 476 -12.86 11.12 -29.15
N SER A 477 -12.53 12.41 -29.10
CA SER A 477 -13.26 13.40 -28.29
C SER A 477 -14.54 13.90 -28.97
N VAL A 478 -14.58 13.91 -30.30
CA VAL A 478 -15.74 14.39 -31.07
C VAL A 478 -16.90 13.39 -30.99
N SER A 479 -18.03 13.88 -30.44
CA SER A 479 -19.30 13.15 -30.37
C SER A 479 -19.83 12.79 -31.76
N ASP A 480 -20.49 11.65 -31.87
CA ASP A 480 -21.16 11.24 -33.11
C ASP A 480 -22.41 12.07 -33.44
N GLN A 481 -22.90 12.86 -32.48
CA GLN A 481 -24.01 13.78 -32.68
C GLN A 481 -23.46 15.12 -33.15
N ARG A 482 -23.77 15.49 -34.41
CA ARG A 482 -23.41 16.79 -34.99
C ARG A 482 -24.13 17.89 -34.19
N PRO A 483 -23.42 18.70 -33.40
CA PRO A 483 -24.04 19.85 -32.75
C PRO A 483 -24.48 20.83 -33.86
N PRO A 484 -25.56 21.60 -33.67
CA PRO A 484 -25.98 22.63 -34.62
C PRO A 484 -25.01 23.83 -34.72
N GLN A 485 -23.87 23.79 -34.02
CA GLN A 485 -22.90 24.88 -33.90
C GLN A 485 -21.63 24.57 -34.71
N SER A 486 -21.11 25.57 -35.43
CA SER A 486 -19.80 25.52 -36.10
C SER A 486 -18.65 25.46 -35.08
N GLY A 487 -17.58 24.75 -35.42
CA GLY A 487 -16.37 24.57 -34.61
C GLY A 487 -16.44 23.40 -33.64
N TYR A 488 -17.23 22.36 -33.93
CA TYR A 488 -17.35 21.20 -33.03
C TYR A 488 -16.10 20.31 -33.06
N SER A 489 -15.41 20.23 -34.20
CA SER A 489 -14.22 19.37 -34.35
C SER A 489 -12.99 19.92 -33.62
N GLN A 490 -13.01 21.19 -33.24
CA GLN A 490 -11.94 21.84 -32.45
C GLN A 490 -12.18 21.74 -30.94
N ARG A 491 -13.34 21.22 -30.49
CA ARG A 491 -13.67 21.06 -29.06
C ARG A 491 -13.05 19.78 -28.49
N PHE A 492 -11.73 19.74 -28.45
CA PHE A 492 -10.98 18.67 -27.82
C PHE A 492 -9.68 19.23 -27.24
N ASP A 493 -9.12 18.51 -26.27
CA ASP A 493 -7.83 18.85 -25.70
C ASP A 493 -6.78 17.90 -26.28
N PRO A 494 -5.78 18.40 -27.03
CA PRO A 494 -4.75 17.54 -27.58
C PRO A 494 -3.87 17.00 -26.44
N PRO A 495 -3.62 15.68 -26.37
CA PRO A 495 -2.63 15.14 -25.45
C PRO A 495 -1.23 15.60 -25.87
N GLU A 496 -0.44 16.07 -24.92
CA GLU A 496 0.91 16.61 -25.16
C GLU A 496 1.94 15.52 -25.52
N SER A 497 1.66 14.27 -25.15
CA SER A 497 2.50 13.11 -25.51
C SER A 497 1.68 11.83 -25.66
N GLY A 498 2.25 10.83 -26.35
CA GLY A 498 1.67 9.49 -26.42
C GLY A 498 1.49 8.83 -25.04
N LEU A 499 2.29 9.23 -24.04
CA LEU A 499 2.19 8.74 -22.67
C LEU A 499 0.89 9.24 -21.99
N HIS A 500 0.49 10.49 -22.24
CA HIS A 500 -0.80 11.03 -21.77
C HIS A 500 -1.97 10.25 -22.36
N LEU A 501 -1.94 9.98 -23.67
CA LEU A 501 -2.99 9.21 -24.33
C LEU A 501 -3.05 7.77 -23.81
N ALA A 502 -1.90 7.11 -23.67
CA ALA A 502 -1.82 5.75 -23.13
C ALA A 502 -2.36 5.67 -21.69
N ALA A 503 -2.11 6.68 -20.87
CA ALA A 503 -2.60 6.78 -19.50
C ALA A 503 -4.11 7.03 -19.42
N GLN A 504 -4.63 7.96 -20.23
CA GLN A 504 -6.08 8.22 -20.38
C GLN A 504 -6.84 6.95 -20.81
N VAL A 505 -6.24 6.19 -21.72
CA VAL A 505 -6.79 4.94 -22.25
C VAL A 505 -6.71 3.81 -21.23
N GLY A 506 -5.66 3.76 -20.41
CA GLY A 506 -5.43 2.72 -19.42
C GLY A 506 -4.75 1.46 -19.96
N SER A 507 -4.00 1.56 -21.06
CA SER A 507 -3.32 0.40 -21.67
C SER A 507 -1.96 0.15 -21.00
N THR A 508 -1.91 -0.79 -20.07
CA THR A 508 -0.71 -1.15 -19.29
C THR A 508 0.46 -1.62 -20.16
N SER A 509 0.19 -2.40 -21.21
CA SER A 509 1.19 -2.94 -22.13
C SER A 509 1.87 -1.84 -22.96
N VAL A 510 1.10 -0.85 -23.43
CA VAL A 510 1.64 0.33 -24.12
C VAL A 510 2.43 1.19 -23.14
N LEU A 511 1.88 1.44 -21.95
CA LEU A 511 2.56 2.24 -20.91
C LEU A 511 3.91 1.63 -20.55
N ALA A 512 3.99 0.33 -20.29
CA ALA A 512 5.25 -0.35 -19.99
C ALA A 512 6.30 -0.15 -21.09
N ARG A 513 5.92 -0.36 -22.36
CA ARG A 513 6.82 -0.15 -23.52
C ARG A 513 7.23 1.30 -23.70
N LEU A 514 6.35 2.27 -23.44
CA LEU A 514 6.69 3.70 -23.52
C LEU A 514 7.60 4.15 -22.37
N LEU A 515 7.48 3.52 -21.18
CA LEU A 515 8.33 3.80 -20.03
C LEU A 515 9.77 3.27 -20.22
N GLU A 516 9.96 2.16 -20.95
CA GLU A 516 11.29 1.66 -21.34
C GLU A 516 12.11 2.70 -22.15
N GLU A 517 11.43 3.58 -22.87
CA GLU A 517 12.05 4.64 -23.70
C GLU A 517 12.50 5.87 -22.90
N LYS A 518 12.37 5.85 -21.56
CA LYS A 518 12.73 6.97 -20.67
C LYS A 518 12.03 8.30 -20.99
N LEU A 519 10.80 8.24 -21.51
CA LEU A 519 9.95 9.42 -21.67
C LEU A 519 9.69 10.08 -20.30
N SER A 520 9.66 11.41 -20.27
CA SER A 520 9.39 12.15 -19.03
C SER A 520 7.96 11.90 -18.55
N THR A 521 7.84 11.26 -17.38
CA THR A 521 6.56 11.02 -16.68
C THR A 521 6.06 12.26 -15.93
N ALA A 522 6.91 13.26 -15.75
CA ALA A 522 6.61 14.50 -15.03
C ALA A 522 6.17 15.66 -15.93
N GLN A 523 6.25 15.49 -17.26
CA GLN A 523 5.85 16.49 -18.23
C GLN A 523 4.33 16.70 -18.16
N GLU A 524 3.91 17.96 -18.07
CA GLU A 524 2.50 18.33 -18.02
C GLU A 524 1.97 18.68 -19.43
N ASP A 525 0.70 18.34 -19.68
CA ASP A 525 -0.03 18.79 -20.86
C ASP A 525 -0.49 20.25 -20.76
N ALA A 526 -1.18 20.76 -21.78
CA ALA A 526 -1.71 22.12 -21.81
C ALA A 526 -2.71 22.46 -20.69
N LYS A 527 -3.20 21.45 -19.93
CA LYS A 527 -4.06 21.60 -18.76
C LYS A 527 -3.31 21.34 -17.45
N GLU A 528 -1.98 21.37 -17.50
CA GLU A 528 -1.10 21.09 -16.37
C GLU A 528 -1.34 19.69 -15.77
N ARG A 529 -1.69 18.71 -16.61
CA ARG A 529 -1.89 17.32 -16.21
C ARG A 529 -0.69 16.49 -16.59
N THR A 530 -0.17 15.71 -15.65
CA THR A 530 0.79 14.66 -15.93
C THR A 530 0.09 13.42 -16.51
N PRO A 531 0.81 12.47 -17.13
CA PRO A 531 0.25 11.19 -17.54
C PRO A 531 -0.42 10.46 -16.37
N LEU A 532 0.16 10.48 -15.17
CA LEU A 532 -0.45 9.87 -13.99
C LEU A 532 -1.77 10.56 -13.61
N ARG A 533 -1.86 11.89 -13.71
CA ARG A 533 -3.12 12.62 -13.49
C ARG A 533 -4.19 12.25 -14.51
N CYS A 534 -3.83 12.04 -15.78
CA CYS A 534 -4.76 11.51 -16.78
C CYS A 534 -5.27 10.11 -16.38
N ALA A 535 -4.41 9.22 -15.88
CA ALA A 535 -4.88 7.91 -15.41
C ALA A 535 -5.89 8.04 -14.26
N ILE A 536 -5.71 8.99 -13.35
CA ILE A 536 -6.63 9.25 -12.22
C ILE A 536 -7.97 9.81 -12.74
N GLU A 537 -7.96 10.84 -13.58
CA GLU A 537 -9.17 11.49 -14.10
C GLU A 537 -10.09 10.53 -14.88
N TYR A 538 -9.50 9.54 -15.55
CA TYR A 538 -10.22 8.53 -16.33
C TYR A 538 -10.39 7.19 -15.58
N ASP A 539 -10.12 7.14 -14.28
CA ASP A 539 -10.28 5.97 -13.39
C ASP A 539 -9.59 4.69 -13.93
N ARG A 540 -8.31 4.81 -14.30
CA ARG A 540 -7.49 3.72 -14.86
C ARG A 540 -6.58 3.09 -13.81
N GLN A 541 -7.12 2.26 -12.91
CA GLN A 541 -6.40 1.72 -11.74
C GLN A 541 -5.05 1.04 -12.06
N GLU A 542 -5.01 0.15 -13.05
CA GLU A 542 -3.77 -0.56 -13.39
C GLU A 542 -2.72 0.36 -14.05
N ALA A 543 -3.16 1.38 -14.77
CA ALA A 543 -2.27 2.42 -15.29
C ALA A 543 -1.73 3.32 -14.16
N MET A 544 -2.57 3.62 -13.15
CA MET A 544 -2.14 4.39 -11.97
C MET A 544 -1.02 3.66 -11.22
N LYS A 545 -1.13 2.34 -11.00
CA LYS A 545 -0.11 1.51 -10.34
C LYS A 545 1.21 1.47 -11.11
N LEU A 546 1.17 1.33 -12.44
CA LEU A 546 2.40 1.28 -13.23
C LEU A 546 3.10 2.65 -13.28
N LEU A 547 2.32 3.72 -13.45
CA LEU A 547 2.87 5.06 -13.53
C LEU A 547 3.37 5.56 -12.16
N SER A 548 2.76 5.17 -11.04
CA SER A 548 3.20 5.56 -9.70
C SER A 548 4.57 4.98 -9.30
N LEU A 549 5.01 3.89 -9.94
CA LEU A 549 6.35 3.33 -9.72
C LEU A 549 7.46 4.24 -10.25
N VAL A 550 7.19 4.99 -11.32
CA VAL A 550 8.17 5.81 -12.04
C VAL A 550 7.98 7.30 -11.77
N ASP A 551 6.73 7.76 -11.68
CA ASP A 551 6.44 9.16 -11.37
C ASP A 551 6.64 9.45 -9.88
N ARG A 552 7.46 10.47 -9.61
CA ARG A 552 7.79 10.95 -8.26
C ARG A 552 7.21 12.32 -7.94
N THR A 553 6.44 12.92 -8.86
CA THR A 553 6.08 14.35 -8.80
C THR A 553 4.60 14.63 -8.79
N THR A 554 3.76 13.78 -9.41
CA THR A 554 2.33 14.08 -9.52
C THR A 554 1.66 14.10 -8.15
N PHE A 555 1.98 13.16 -7.27
CA PHE A 555 1.33 13.09 -5.95
C PHE A 555 1.59 14.35 -5.12
N THR A 556 2.84 14.81 -5.02
CA THR A 556 3.17 16.04 -4.28
C THR A 556 2.49 17.27 -4.87
N ARG A 557 2.44 17.39 -6.21
CA ARG A 557 1.73 18.48 -6.89
C ARG A 557 0.22 18.47 -6.64
N LEU A 558 -0.41 17.29 -6.61
CA LEU A 558 -1.85 17.17 -6.28
C LEU A 558 -2.14 17.73 -4.88
N LEU A 559 -1.23 17.51 -3.92
CA LEU A 559 -1.37 18.03 -2.56
C LEU A 559 -1.15 19.54 -2.49
N GLU A 560 -0.13 20.07 -3.18
CA GLU A 560 0.12 21.52 -3.28
C GLU A 560 -1.07 22.28 -3.89
N ARG A 561 -1.74 21.67 -4.87
CA ARG A 561 -2.96 22.22 -5.51
C ARG A 561 -4.24 21.94 -4.71
N LYS A 562 -4.16 21.32 -3.52
CA LYS A 562 -5.30 20.95 -2.65
C LYS A 562 -6.35 20.05 -3.33
N GLN A 563 -5.93 19.20 -4.26
CA GLN A 563 -6.80 18.27 -5.00
C GLN A 563 -6.93 16.92 -4.26
N ILE A 564 -7.49 16.96 -3.06
CA ILE A 564 -7.55 15.81 -2.12
C ILE A 564 -8.33 14.63 -2.73
N SER A 565 -9.39 14.88 -3.50
CA SER A 565 -10.17 13.83 -4.15
C SER A 565 -9.33 12.99 -5.12
N LEU A 566 -8.53 13.64 -5.98
CA LEU A 566 -7.63 12.96 -6.93
C LEU A 566 -6.48 12.25 -6.20
N ALA A 567 -5.91 12.88 -5.17
CA ALA A 567 -4.90 12.25 -4.32
C ALA A 567 -5.43 10.98 -3.63
N SER A 568 -6.67 11.02 -3.13
CA SER A 568 -7.31 9.86 -2.49
C SER A 568 -7.56 8.71 -3.46
N ALA A 569 -7.93 9.01 -4.72
CA ALA A 569 -8.09 8.00 -5.76
C ALA A 569 -6.75 7.33 -6.10
N LEU A 570 -5.67 8.11 -6.14
CA LEU A 570 -4.34 7.56 -6.34
C LEU A 570 -3.89 6.66 -5.19
N ILE A 571 -4.09 7.07 -3.93
CA ILE A 571 -3.73 6.26 -2.75
C ILE A 571 -4.49 4.93 -2.76
N ARG A 572 -5.80 4.93 -3.09
CA ARG A 572 -6.58 3.69 -3.18
C ARG A 572 -6.10 2.75 -4.28
N ALA A 573 -5.63 3.28 -5.41
CA ALA A 573 -5.16 2.46 -6.52
C ALA A 573 -3.71 1.98 -6.35
N ALA A 574 -2.83 2.86 -5.88
CA ALA A 574 -1.38 2.68 -5.92
C ALA A 574 -0.74 2.46 -4.53
N GLY A 575 -1.41 2.86 -3.44
CA GLY A 575 -1.01 2.59 -2.05
C GLY A 575 0.48 2.81 -1.79
N SER A 576 1.16 1.71 -1.42
CA SER A 576 2.59 1.68 -1.09
C SER A 576 3.54 1.85 -2.28
N SER A 577 3.08 2.05 -3.52
CA SER A 577 3.96 2.36 -4.65
C SER A 577 4.28 3.86 -4.80
N ILE A 578 3.47 4.73 -4.20
CA ILE A 578 3.62 6.19 -4.31
C ILE A 578 4.87 6.64 -3.55
N ARG A 579 5.81 7.28 -4.24
CA ARG A 579 6.94 7.97 -3.61
C ARG A 579 7.11 9.37 -4.17
N ASP A 580 7.58 10.29 -3.35
CA ASP A 580 8.06 11.59 -3.84
C ASP A 580 9.52 11.53 -4.34
N THR A 581 10.07 12.68 -4.73
CA THR A 581 11.47 12.84 -5.16
C THR A 581 12.49 12.55 -4.06
N ALA A 582 12.07 12.57 -2.79
CA ALA A 582 12.88 12.24 -1.63
C ALA A 582 12.69 10.77 -1.19
N SER A 583 11.97 9.94 -1.98
CA SER A 583 11.63 8.56 -1.62
C SER A 583 10.74 8.42 -0.37
N ASN A 584 10.03 9.47 0.02
CA ASN A 584 9.02 9.40 1.08
C ASN A 584 7.73 8.75 0.56
N SER A 585 7.13 7.87 1.35
CA SER A 585 5.83 7.27 1.01
C SER A 585 4.68 8.28 1.18
N ALA A 586 3.50 7.95 0.66
CA ALA A 586 2.30 8.78 0.84
C ALA A 586 2.00 9.12 2.31
N LEU A 587 2.29 8.17 3.23
CA LEU A 587 2.12 8.36 4.67
C LEU A 587 3.09 9.43 5.22
N HIS A 588 4.38 9.35 4.88
CA HIS A 588 5.38 10.34 5.29
C HIS A 588 5.01 11.76 4.80
N ILE A 589 4.55 11.87 3.55
CA ILE A 589 4.15 13.16 2.97
C ILE A 589 2.93 13.73 3.71
N GLY A 590 1.95 12.89 4.05
CA GLY A 590 0.80 13.26 4.88
C GLY A 590 1.22 13.78 6.26
N VAL A 591 2.19 13.12 6.92
CA VAL A 591 2.76 13.55 8.21
C VAL A 591 3.46 14.90 8.07
N ILE A 592 4.35 15.07 7.08
CA ILE A 592 5.12 16.32 6.86
C ILE A 592 4.18 17.51 6.62
N LYS A 593 3.11 17.31 5.84
CA LYS A 593 2.11 18.34 5.55
C LYS A 593 1.07 18.50 6.68
N ARG A 594 1.10 17.64 7.70
CA ARG A 594 0.10 17.53 8.78
C ARG A 594 -1.34 17.40 8.26
N ASP A 595 -1.51 16.66 7.17
CA ASP A 595 -2.81 16.42 6.54
C ASP A 595 -3.43 15.11 7.05
N MET A 596 -4.35 15.24 8.01
CA MET A 596 -5.00 14.10 8.66
C MET A 596 -5.81 13.23 7.71
N ASP A 597 -6.40 13.80 6.65
CA ASP A 597 -7.24 13.04 5.72
C ASP A 597 -6.36 12.08 4.90
N ILE A 598 -5.18 12.54 4.47
CA ILE A 598 -4.20 11.73 3.75
C ILE A 598 -3.60 10.67 4.66
N VAL A 599 -3.29 11.00 5.91
CA VAL A 599 -2.78 10.03 6.88
C VAL A 599 -3.81 8.91 7.11
N ARG A 600 -5.09 9.24 7.37
CA ARG A 600 -6.16 8.24 7.52
C ARG A 600 -6.32 7.38 6.27
N LEU A 601 -6.42 7.99 5.10
CA LEU A 601 -6.59 7.26 3.83
C LEU A 601 -5.40 6.35 3.52
N SER A 602 -4.18 6.78 3.83
CA SER A 602 -2.97 5.96 3.63
C SER A 602 -2.98 4.73 4.53
N LEU A 603 -3.42 4.88 5.79
CA LEU A 603 -3.57 3.78 6.74
C LEU A 603 -4.69 2.81 6.33
N GLU A 604 -5.85 3.32 5.92
CA GLU A 604 -6.98 2.52 5.40
C GLU A 604 -6.60 1.71 4.16
N CYS A 605 -5.74 2.25 3.29
CA CYS A 605 -5.28 1.59 2.07
C CYS A 605 -4.09 0.63 2.29
N GLY A 606 -3.67 0.39 3.54
CA GLY A 606 -2.62 -0.55 3.88
C GLY A 606 -1.22 -0.13 3.43
N VAL A 607 -0.93 1.18 3.37
CA VAL A 607 0.45 1.66 3.17
C VAL A 607 1.31 1.17 4.33
N ALA A 608 2.51 0.65 4.02
CA ALA A 608 3.44 0.15 5.04
C ALA A 608 3.79 1.26 6.05
N ILE A 609 3.38 1.06 7.30
CA ILE A 609 3.46 2.04 8.38
C ILE A 609 4.91 2.24 8.84
N ASP A 610 5.68 1.14 8.86
CA ASP A 610 7.07 1.10 9.32
C ASP A 610 8.08 1.25 8.18
N GLU A 611 7.62 1.63 6.99
CA GLU A 611 8.53 1.97 5.90
C GLU A 611 9.37 3.19 6.29
N ARG A 612 10.65 3.19 5.90
CA ARG A 612 11.57 4.28 6.21
C ARG A 612 11.68 5.23 5.02
N GLY A 613 11.45 6.51 5.26
CA GLY A 613 11.65 7.57 4.27
C GLY A 613 13.13 7.93 4.06
N MET A 614 13.39 9.09 3.45
CA MET A 614 14.75 9.54 3.06
C MET A 614 15.76 9.52 4.21
N ASN A 615 15.32 9.94 5.41
CA ASN A 615 16.19 10.11 6.58
C ASN A 615 16.31 8.83 7.41
N GLY A 616 15.80 7.70 6.91
CA GLY A 616 15.76 6.45 7.67
C GLY A 616 14.72 6.43 8.80
N HIS A 617 13.89 7.48 8.89
CA HIS A 617 12.81 7.60 9.87
C HIS A 617 11.51 6.97 9.37
N THR A 618 10.78 6.34 10.28
CA THR A 618 9.40 5.90 10.04
C THR A 618 8.43 7.08 10.15
N ALA A 619 7.18 6.89 9.70
CA ALA A 619 6.15 7.93 9.79
C ALA A 619 5.89 8.38 11.24
N ILE A 620 5.96 7.46 12.21
CA ILE A 620 5.81 7.79 13.63
C ILE A 620 7.01 8.55 14.18
N GLU A 621 8.24 8.18 13.83
CA GLU A 621 9.46 8.92 14.24
C GLU A 621 9.45 10.36 13.71
N LEU A 622 9.00 10.57 12.46
CA LEU A 622 8.81 11.92 11.91
C LEU A 622 7.74 12.70 12.68
N ALA A 623 6.61 12.06 13.02
CA ALA A 623 5.55 12.72 13.77
C ALA A 623 6.01 13.10 15.20
N MET A 624 6.86 12.28 15.83
CA MET A 624 7.50 12.58 17.12
C MET A 624 8.41 13.81 17.04
N GLY A 625 9.31 13.85 16.06
CA GLY A 625 10.23 14.97 15.87
C GLY A 625 9.53 16.30 15.57
N LEU A 626 8.36 16.24 14.93
CA LEU A 626 7.52 17.41 14.63
C LEU A 626 6.53 17.77 15.76
N GLY A 627 6.33 16.91 16.76
CA GLY A 627 5.40 17.12 17.86
C GLY A 627 3.91 17.06 17.47
N TYR A 628 3.56 16.27 16.45
CA TYR A 628 2.18 16.14 15.97
C TYR A 628 1.42 15.06 16.74
N SER A 629 0.98 15.39 17.96
CA SER A 629 0.30 14.45 18.87
C SER A 629 -0.98 13.82 18.28
N ASP A 630 -1.71 14.57 17.47
CA ASP A 630 -2.91 14.12 16.74
C ASP A 630 -2.59 13.02 15.72
N VAL A 631 -1.51 13.19 14.95
CA VAL A 631 -1.00 12.21 14.00
C VAL A 631 -0.45 10.98 14.72
N ILE A 632 0.29 11.17 15.83
CA ILE A 632 0.85 10.07 16.63
C ILE A 632 -0.25 9.14 17.15
N VAL A 633 -1.33 9.69 17.73
CA VAL A 633 -2.45 8.88 18.23
C VAL A 633 -3.09 8.07 17.10
N LEU A 634 -3.28 8.69 15.93
CA LEU A 634 -3.85 8.00 14.77
C LEU A 634 -2.96 6.88 14.24
N LEU A 635 -1.63 7.09 14.23
CA LEU A 635 -0.67 6.06 13.84
C LEU A 635 -0.71 4.89 14.83
N LEU A 636 -0.76 5.16 16.13
CA LEU A 636 -0.80 4.12 17.18
C LEU A 636 -2.01 3.19 17.11
N ASP A 637 -3.14 3.68 16.61
CA ASP A 637 -4.35 2.87 16.34
C ASP A 637 -4.13 1.76 15.28
N HIS A 638 -3.03 1.82 14.53
CA HIS A 638 -2.66 0.90 13.46
C HIS A 638 -1.37 0.11 13.74
N SER A 639 -0.97 0.02 15.01
CA SER A 639 0.09 -0.88 15.48
C SER A 639 1.50 -0.62 14.89
N PRO A 640 2.02 0.63 14.90
CA PRO A 640 3.34 0.96 14.37
C PRO A 640 4.44 0.35 15.25
N ASP A 641 5.62 0.13 14.67
CA ASP A 641 6.81 -0.18 15.44
C ASP A 641 7.22 1.04 16.28
N THR A 642 7.39 0.81 17.58
CA THR A 642 7.74 1.83 18.58
C THR A 642 9.07 1.52 19.25
N SER A 643 9.78 0.47 18.84
CA SER A 643 11.00 -0.05 19.47
C SER A 643 12.13 0.97 19.63
N ARG A 644 12.17 2.00 18.77
CA ARG A 644 13.21 3.05 18.78
C ARG A 644 12.80 4.33 19.49
N ILE A 645 11.58 4.38 20.03
CA ILE A 645 11.03 5.58 20.67
C ILE A 645 11.39 5.55 22.15
N THR A 646 11.98 6.64 22.65
CA THR A 646 12.34 6.79 24.07
C THR A 646 11.20 7.43 24.88
N ALA A 647 11.26 7.28 26.20
CA ALA A 647 10.39 7.97 27.14
C ALA A 647 10.45 9.50 26.96
N GLN A 648 11.63 10.03 26.62
CA GLN A 648 11.83 11.46 26.37
C GLN A 648 11.14 11.91 25.09
N ASP A 649 11.19 11.11 24.02
CA ASP A 649 10.49 11.41 22.76
C ASP A 649 8.98 11.51 22.98
N TRP A 650 8.40 10.62 23.79
CA TRP A 650 7.00 10.68 24.19
C TRP A 650 6.66 11.97 24.94
N LEU A 651 7.48 12.39 25.90
CA LEU A 651 7.24 13.63 26.66
C LEU A 651 7.36 14.87 25.78
N GLN A 652 8.37 14.89 24.89
CA GLN A 652 8.62 15.99 23.97
C GLN A 652 7.48 16.14 22.96
N ALA A 653 7.06 15.05 22.33
CA ALA A 653 6.04 15.08 21.28
C ALA A 653 4.65 15.53 21.80
N PHE A 654 4.33 15.23 23.06
CA PHE A 654 3.08 15.64 23.70
C PHE A 654 3.17 16.97 24.47
N GLY A 655 4.29 17.69 24.36
CA GLY A 655 4.48 19.01 24.97
C GLY A 655 4.42 19.01 26.50
N LYS A 656 4.58 17.84 27.14
CA LYS A 656 4.57 17.69 28.59
C LYS A 656 5.96 18.05 29.13
N ARG A 657 6.23 19.35 29.26
CA ARG A 657 7.48 19.83 29.87
C ARG A 657 7.59 19.34 31.32
N THR A 658 8.78 18.92 31.71
CA THR A 658 9.27 18.71 33.08
C THR A 658 9.32 20.02 33.91
N GLN A 659 8.33 20.92 33.74
CA GLN A 659 8.18 22.18 34.48
C GLN A 659 7.27 22.06 35.70
N SER A 660 6.57 20.92 35.86
CA SER A 660 5.97 20.53 37.14
C SER A 660 7.06 19.94 38.03
N ASN A 661 7.04 20.23 39.33
CA ASN A 661 7.97 19.67 40.34
C ASN A 661 8.02 18.12 40.34
N ALA A 662 7.15 17.43 39.60
CA ALA A 662 7.17 16.00 39.38
C ALA A 662 6.95 15.63 37.89
N PRO A 663 7.89 14.93 37.23
CA PRO A 663 7.65 14.34 35.90
C PRO A 663 6.48 13.33 35.90
N PRO A 664 5.66 13.29 34.83
CA PRO A 664 4.50 12.41 34.75
C PRO A 664 4.89 10.95 34.46
N ILE A 665 4.05 10.01 34.88
CA ILE A 665 4.17 8.58 34.56
C ILE A 665 3.60 8.37 33.15
N ILE A 666 4.37 7.75 32.27
CA ILE A 666 3.92 7.38 30.91
C ILE A 666 3.25 6.01 31.01
N HIS A 667 2.02 5.90 30.52
CA HIS A 667 1.27 4.66 30.48
C HIS A 667 0.95 4.28 29.03
N LEU A 668 1.51 3.17 28.58
CA LEU A 668 1.28 2.58 27.28
C LEU A 668 0.46 1.29 27.46
N GLU A 669 -0.65 1.20 26.74
CA GLU A 669 -1.52 0.02 26.67
C GLU A 669 -1.50 -0.52 25.24
N GLU A 670 -1.53 -1.83 25.09
CA GLU A 670 -1.65 -2.52 23.82
C GLU A 670 -2.75 -3.58 23.90
N ASP A 671 -3.74 -3.49 23.00
CA ASP A 671 -4.87 -4.41 22.97
C ASP A 671 -4.54 -5.74 22.23
N ALA A 672 -5.50 -6.67 22.23
CA ALA A 672 -5.39 -7.95 21.51
C ALA A 672 -5.15 -7.80 19.99
N ARG A 673 -5.45 -6.63 19.41
CA ARG A 673 -5.27 -6.30 17.99
C ARG A 673 -3.97 -5.51 17.74
N ARG A 674 -3.09 -5.41 18.75
CA ARG A 674 -1.84 -4.64 18.76
C ARG A 674 -2.02 -3.12 18.68
N LYS A 675 -3.25 -2.62 18.87
CA LYS A 675 -3.47 -1.18 18.91
C LYS A 675 -2.86 -0.62 20.17
N LYS A 676 -2.06 0.42 20.01
CA LYS A 676 -1.34 1.06 21.12
C LYS A 676 -2.09 2.31 21.55
N LYS A 677 -2.16 2.55 22.85
CA LYS A 677 -2.72 3.78 23.42
C LYS A 677 -1.76 4.35 24.45
N ILE A 678 -1.58 5.65 24.42
CA ILE A 678 -0.73 6.38 25.37
C ILE A 678 -1.56 7.28 26.27
N SER A 679 -1.25 7.27 27.57
CA SER A 679 -1.81 8.18 28.57
C SER A 679 -0.72 8.65 29.53
N PHE A 680 -0.91 9.82 30.15
CA PHE A 680 0.04 10.43 31.08
C PHE A 680 -0.64 10.65 32.42
N HIS A 681 -0.02 10.21 33.52
CA HIS A 681 -0.57 10.28 34.88
C HIS A 681 0.34 11.10 35.80
N ILE A 682 -0.26 11.76 36.80
CA ILE A 682 0.48 12.50 37.84
C ILE A 682 0.91 11.50 38.92
N ALA A 683 2.17 11.57 39.36
CA ALA A 683 2.72 10.60 40.32
C ALA A 683 2.15 10.73 41.74
N GLU A 684 1.77 11.94 42.17
CA GLU A 684 1.14 12.18 43.46
C GLU A 684 -0.26 11.55 43.52
N GLY A 685 -0.42 10.49 44.31
CA GLY A 685 -1.71 9.83 44.52
C GLY A 685 -2.05 8.71 43.53
N PHE A 686 -1.10 8.21 42.74
CA PHE A 686 -1.32 7.05 41.87
C PHE A 686 -1.63 5.78 42.69
N GLN A 687 -2.91 5.49 42.93
CA GLN A 687 -3.38 4.23 43.49
C GLN A 687 -3.92 3.34 42.37
N MET A 688 -3.36 2.14 42.23
CA MET A 688 -3.76 1.13 41.24
C MET A 688 -5.11 0.45 41.61
N LYS A 689 -6.07 1.19 42.15
CA LYS A 689 -7.42 0.66 42.40
C LYS A 689 -8.24 0.82 41.13
N GLN A 690 -8.64 -0.32 40.56
CA GLN A 690 -9.63 -0.48 39.47
C GLN A 690 -9.15 -0.21 38.04
N PHE A 691 -8.30 -1.10 37.51
CA PHE A 691 -8.37 -1.42 36.08
C PHE A 691 -8.62 -2.93 35.96
N PRO A 692 -9.88 -3.38 35.77
CA PRO A 692 -10.17 -4.79 35.54
C PRO A 692 -9.49 -5.20 34.23
N MET A 693 -8.46 -6.03 34.31
CA MET A 693 -7.71 -6.47 33.14
C MET A 693 -8.59 -7.39 32.29
N GLN A 694 -8.78 -7.07 31.01
CA GLN A 694 -9.33 -8.02 30.04
C GLN A 694 -8.18 -8.96 29.62
N TYR A 695 -8.47 -10.25 29.44
CA TYR A 695 -7.51 -11.37 29.31
C TYR A 695 -6.47 -11.30 28.15
N LEU A 696 -6.35 -10.19 27.42
CA LEU A 696 -5.55 -10.10 26.19
C LEU A 696 -4.77 -8.77 26.00
N GLU A 697 -4.62 -7.94 27.04
CA GLU A 697 -3.95 -6.63 26.94
C GLU A 697 -2.53 -6.66 27.53
N ARG A 698 -1.58 -5.95 26.90
CA ARG A 698 -0.22 -5.71 27.42
C ARG A 698 -0.07 -4.26 27.85
N ARG A 699 0.72 -3.98 28.89
CA ARG A 699 0.99 -2.59 29.31
C ARG A 699 2.43 -2.35 29.71
N LEU A 700 2.86 -1.10 29.57
CA LEU A 700 4.11 -0.56 30.08
C LEU A 700 3.84 0.76 30.82
N LEU A 701 4.24 0.83 32.10
CA LEU A 701 4.33 2.10 32.81
C LEU A 701 5.80 2.49 32.99
N ILE A 702 6.12 3.71 32.56
CA ILE A 702 7.46 4.28 32.70
C ILE A 702 7.42 5.34 33.79
N PHE A 703 8.18 5.08 34.84
CA PHE A 703 8.34 5.96 35.98
C PHE A 703 9.60 6.80 35.81
N PRO A 704 9.58 8.07 36.24
CA PRO A 704 10.76 8.92 36.15
C PRO A 704 11.86 8.58 37.16
N ASP A 705 11.51 7.91 38.27
CA ASP A 705 12.42 7.52 39.34
C ASP A 705 11.84 6.31 40.12
N SER A 706 12.73 5.47 40.66
CA SER A 706 12.39 4.28 41.46
C SER A 706 11.71 4.64 42.79
N GLY A 707 11.99 5.82 43.36
CA GLY A 707 11.40 6.28 44.62
C GLY A 707 9.87 6.47 44.60
N ARG A 708 9.26 6.43 43.41
CA ARG A 708 7.81 6.59 43.20
C ARG A 708 7.09 5.28 42.89
N TRP A 709 7.77 4.13 43.02
CA TRP A 709 7.16 2.83 42.79
C TRP A 709 6.19 2.43 43.92
N PRO A 710 4.97 1.96 43.60
CA PRO A 710 4.02 1.53 44.63
C PRO A 710 4.56 0.36 45.47
N GLY A 711 4.67 0.56 46.78
CA GLY A 711 5.16 -0.45 47.73
C GLY A 711 6.68 -0.49 47.91
N TYR A 712 7.41 0.47 47.33
CA TYR A 712 8.85 0.64 47.51
C TYR A 712 9.13 1.92 48.30
N ASN A 713 9.66 1.79 49.52
CA ASN A 713 10.09 2.93 50.34
C ASN A 713 11.60 3.08 50.16
N GLY A 714 12.03 3.99 49.28
CA GLY A 714 13.43 4.20 48.90
C GLY A 714 14.42 4.16 50.08
N GLY A 715 15.57 3.53 49.85
CA GLY A 715 16.69 3.47 50.80
C GLY A 715 17.78 4.47 50.42
N ASN A 716 18.45 5.08 51.40
CA ASN A 716 19.69 5.83 51.17
C ASN A 716 20.84 4.84 50.98
N TRP A 717 21.47 4.82 49.80
CA TRP A 717 22.54 3.87 49.46
C TRP A 717 23.91 4.45 49.80
N ARG A 718 24.72 3.74 50.61
CA ARG A 718 26.10 4.11 50.95
C ARG A 718 27.10 3.07 50.46
N ALA A 719 28.25 3.54 50.00
CA ALA A 719 29.31 2.76 49.34
C ALA A 719 29.83 1.55 50.14
N ASP A 720 29.80 1.60 51.47
CA ASP A 720 30.42 0.56 52.32
C ASP A 720 29.51 -0.65 52.61
N PHE A 721 28.21 -0.56 52.29
CA PHE A 721 27.26 -1.69 52.34
C PHE A 721 26.96 -2.29 50.95
N MET A 722 27.71 -1.86 49.92
CA MET A 722 27.50 -2.21 48.51
C MET A 722 27.96 -3.63 48.16
N ILE A 723 27.22 -4.64 48.60
CA ILE A 723 27.15 -5.91 47.87
C ILE A 723 25.79 -5.96 47.16
N TYR A 724 25.75 -5.30 46.00
CA TYR A 724 24.94 -5.58 44.80
C TYR A 724 23.75 -6.50 45.02
N ALA A 725 22.64 -5.93 45.48
CA ALA A 725 21.40 -6.68 45.65
C ALA A 725 20.43 -6.40 44.49
N LEU A 726 20.63 -7.15 43.38
CA LEU A 726 19.50 -7.99 42.99
C LEU A 726 19.20 -8.82 44.24
N PRO A 727 17.98 -8.77 44.83
CA PRO A 727 17.70 -9.53 46.04
C PRO A 727 18.20 -10.96 45.84
N THR A 728 18.75 -11.55 46.90
CA THR A 728 19.46 -12.84 46.87
C THR A 728 18.66 -14.00 46.28
N TRP A 729 17.40 -13.80 45.91
CA TRP A 729 16.68 -14.50 44.84
C TRP A 729 15.89 -13.50 44.00
N PRO A 730 15.63 -13.75 42.70
CA PRO A 730 14.45 -13.16 42.06
C PRO A 730 13.27 -13.40 42.99
N ALA A 731 12.63 -12.33 43.45
CA ALA A 731 11.44 -12.44 44.27
C ALA A 731 10.31 -12.95 43.37
N TYR A 732 10.25 -14.28 43.17
CA TYR A 732 9.09 -14.95 42.65
C TYR A 732 8.01 -14.81 43.73
N GLY A 733 7.17 -13.79 43.58
CA GLY A 733 6.00 -13.60 44.42
C GLY A 733 4.73 -13.91 43.63
N ILE A 734 3.67 -14.29 44.35
CA ILE A 734 2.32 -14.29 43.80
C ILE A 734 1.77 -12.88 44.02
N SER A 735 1.25 -12.25 42.97
CA SER A 735 0.55 -10.97 43.08
C SER A 735 -0.76 -11.20 43.83
N PRO A 736 -0.98 -10.60 45.02
CA PRO A 736 -2.22 -10.80 45.78
C PRO A 736 -3.46 -10.18 45.09
N ILE A 737 -3.25 -9.44 43.99
CA ILE A 737 -4.29 -8.70 43.26
C ILE A 737 -4.75 -9.48 42.01
N LEU A 738 -3.89 -10.33 41.43
CA LEU A 738 -4.12 -10.94 40.11
C LEU A 738 -3.87 -12.46 40.05
N ASP A 739 -3.43 -13.11 41.14
CA ASP A 739 -3.00 -14.53 41.14
C ASP A 739 -1.87 -14.84 40.11
N THR A 740 -1.16 -13.82 39.62
CA THR A 740 -0.06 -13.92 38.66
C THR A 740 1.29 -13.99 39.37
N GLN A 741 2.26 -14.72 38.79
CA GLN A 741 3.65 -14.62 39.24
C GLN A 741 4.28 -13.32 38.72
N TRP A 742 5.19 -12.71 39.46
CA TRP A 742 5.92 -11.52 38.98
C TRP A 742 7.42 -11.68 39.12
N CYS A 743 8.15 -10.97 38.26
CA CYS A 743 9.61 -10.89 38.26
C CYS A 743 10.02 -9.43 38.40
N SER A 744 10.96 -9.13 39.31
CA SER A 744 11.55 -7.79 39.43
C SER A 744 13.07 -7.88 39.40
N ILE A 745 13.69 -6.93 38.71
CA ILE A 745 15.12 -6.71 38.72
C ILE A 745 15.36 -5.26 39.11
N LEU A 746 16.09 -5.07 40.19
CA LEU A 746 16.65 -3.79 40.58
C LEU A 746 18.15 -3.86 40.32
N ALA A 747 18.66 -2.91 39.55
CA ALA A 747 20.07 -2.79 39.24
C ALA A 747 20.50 -1.33 39.33
N GLY A 748 21.75 -1.12 39.72
CA GLY A 748 22.33 0.22 39.80
C GLY A 748 23.79 0.19 39.38
N VAL A 749 24.27 1.35 38.97
CA VAL A 749 25.69 1.66 38.80
C VAL A 749 26.10 2.48 40.03
N PRO A 750 27.32 2.32 40.56
CA PRO A 750 27.77 3.08 41.72
C PRO A 750 27.65 4.60 41.49
N SER A 751 26.98 5.30 42.42
CA SER A 751 26.85 6.76 42.40
C SER A 751 28.02 7.47 43.09
N GLU A 752 28.62 6.82 44.10
CA GLU A 752 29.79 7.29 44.84
C GLU A 752 30.82 6.16 45.02
N ALA A 753 32.12 6.50 44.95
CA ALA A 753 33.20 5.60 45.35
C ALA A 753 34.19 6.33 46.27
N LEU A 754 34.42 5.79 47.47
CA LEU A 754 35.36 6.33 48.45
C LEU A 754 36.80 6.15 47.93
N SER A 755 37.42 7.25 47.50
CA SER A 755 38.84 7.33 47.13
C SER A 755 39.63 8.03 48.24
N GLY A 756 40.95 7.81 48.31
CA GLY A 756 41.80 8.35 49.36
C GLY A 756 41.83 9.88 49.50
N THR A 757 41.34 10.65 48.52
CA THR A 757 41.54 12.11 48.51
C THR A 757 40.33 13.02 48.40
N VAL A 758 39.08 12.51 48.33
CA VAL A 758 37.77 13.23 48.47
C VAL A 758 36.70 12.30 47.86
N ASN A 759 35.43 12.39 48.30
CA ASN A 759 34.30 11.84 47.54
C ASN A 759 34.18 12.61 46.21
N VAL A 760 34.90 12.19 45.16
CA VAL A 760 34.99 12.94 43.89
C VAL A 760 33.92 12.51 42.88
N PHE A 761 33.32 11.33 43.02
CA PHE A 761 32.27 10.87 42.11
C PHE A 761 30.92 11.23 42.71
N ASN A 762 30.39 12.40 42.38
CA ASN A 762 28.99 12.71 42.63
C ASN A 762 28.24 12.45 41.31
N PHE A 763 28.04 11.16 41.00
CA PHE A 763 27.35 10.74 39.79
C PHE A 763 25.94 10.32 40.20
N GLU A 764 24.95 11.17 39.95
CA GLU A 764 23.53 10.83 40.13
C GLU A 764 23.11 9.84 39.04
N PHE A 765 23.48 8.57 39.19
CA PHE A 765 22.92 7.51 38.37
C PHE A 765 21.57 7.09 38.97
N ASN A 766 20.50 7.30 38.20
CA ASN A 766 19.17 6.85 38.59
C ASN A 766 19.16 5.32 38.69
N GLU A 767 18.56 4.80 39.77
CA GLU A 767 18.34 3.36 39.93
C GLU A 767 17.55 2.80 38.75
N LEU A 768 18.07 1.73 38.14
CA LEU A 768 17.40 1.04 37.05
C LEU A 768 16.55 -0.09 37.62
N ALA A 769 15.26 0.12 37.64
CA ALA A 769 14.25 -0.82 38.09
C ALA A 769 13.38 -1.28 36.92
N ILE A 770 13.29 -2.60 36.73
CA ILE A 770 12.31 -3.23 35.86
C ILE A 770 11.50 -4.28 36.63
N ARG A 771 10.21 -4.39 36.35
CA ARG A 771 9.35 -5.44 36.89
C ARG A 771 8.31 -5.83 35.85
N TRP A 772 8.00 -7.11 35.77
CA TRP A 772 6.90 -7.58 34.93
C TRP A 772 6.08 -8.67 35.62
N ASN A 773 4.79 -8.72 35.28
CA ASN A 773 3.90 -9.80 35.67
C ASN A 773 3.84 -10.85 34.58
N VAL A 774 3.72 -12.10 35.00
CA VAL A 774 3.69 -13.28 34.15
C VAL A 774 2.39 -14.03 34.39
N GLU A 775 1.70 -14.31 33.30
CA GLU A 775 0.57 -15.23 33.26
C GLU A 775 1.03 -16.59 32.73
N ILE A 776 0.53 -17.66 33.33
CA ILE A 776 0.80 -19.03 32.88
C ILE A 776 -0.32 -19.43 31.91
N ARG A 777 0.03 -19.67 30.64
CA ARG A 777 -0.90 -20.08 29.60
C ARG A 777 -0.51 -21.46 29.07
N PRO A 778 -1.44 -22.43 28.98
CA PRO A 778 -1.14 -23.70 28.34
C PRO A 778 -0.94 -23.48 26.83
N ASP A 779 0.16 -23.99 26.29
CA ASP A 779 0.40 -24.04 24.84
C ASP A 779 -0.44 -25.13 24.17
N LEU A 780 -0.45 -25.20 22.83
CA LEU A 780 -1.13 -26.23 22.02
C LEU A 780 -0.73 -27.67 22.43
N ASP A 781 0.48 -27.83 22.97
CA ASP A 781 1.03 -29.09 23.46
C ASP A 781 0.74 -29.36 24.95
N GLY A 782 -0.01 -28.47 25.63
CA GLY A 782 -0.39 -28.61 27.04
C GLY A 782 0.69 -28.22 28.06
N ASN A 783 1.80 -27.62 27.61
CA ASN A 783 2.85 -27.11 28.48
C ASN A 783 2.54 -25.70 28.98
N ASP A 784 2.78 -25.44 30.26
CA ASP A 784 2.61 -24.15 30.92
C ASP A 784 3.64 -23.11 30.41
N ARG A 785 3.19 -22.11 29.67
CA ARG A 785 4.02 -21.04 29.10
C ARG A 785 3.88 -19.74 29.89
N TRP A 786 5.01 -19.14 30.24
CA TRP A 786 5.06 -17.82 30.85
C TRP A 786 4.93 -16.73 29.78
N VAL A 787 3.88 -15.91 29.87
CA VAL A 787 3.65 -14.76 28.99
C VAL A 787 3.69 -13.48 29.82
N SER A 788 4.55 -12.53 29.44
CA SER A 788 4.66 -11.23 30.12
C SER A 788 3.55 -10.29 29.68
N ILE A 789 2.80 -9.76 30.65
CA ILE A 789 1.58 -8.96 30.40
C ILE A 789 1.74 -7.51 30.86
N ASP A 790 2.25 -7.30 32.07
CA ASP A 790 2.41 -5.98 32.67
C ASP A 790 3.88 -5.68 32.84
N HIS A 791 4.32 -4.49 32.42
CA HIS A 791 5.70 -4.06 32.52
C HIS A 791 5.78 -2.72 33.25
N TRP A 792 6.76 -2.61 34.13
CA TRP A 792 7.08 -1.41 34.88
C TRP A 792 8.55 -1.11 34.70
N SER A 793 8.85 0.10 34.25
CA SER A 793 10.20 0.51 33.84
C SER A 793 10.57 1.86 34.42
N THR A 794 11.86 2.04 34.66
CA THR A 794 12.53 3.34 34.84
C THR A 794 13.56 3.59 33.72
N LEU A 795 13.63 2.70 32.73
CA LEU A 795 14.56 2.79 31.59
C LEU A 795 14.20 3.94 30.65
N ARG A 796 15.15 4.38 29.82
CA ARG A 796 14.89 5.42 28.80
C ARG A 796 14.03 4.89 27.66
N MET A 797 14.00 3.56 27.45
CA MET A 797 13.21 2.92 26.40
C MET A 797 11.70 3.10 26.61
N GLY A 798 11.01 3.53 25.56
CA GLY A 798 9.61 3.91 25.55
C GLY A 798 8.67 2.91 24.88
N SER A 799 9.10 1.67 24.64
CA SER A 799 8.34 0.64 23.93
C SER A 799 7.93 -0.51 24.84
N ILE A 800 6.70 -1.02 24.67
CA ILE A 800 6.25 -2.24 25.35
C ILE A 800 7.15 -3.40 24.90
N PRO A 801 7.84 -4.10 25.82
CA PRO A 801 8.70 -5.23 25.47
C PRO A 801 7.89 -6.42 24.95
N ASP A 802 8.44 -7.14 23.97
CA ASP A 802 7.78 -8.34 23.41
C ASP A 802 7.77 -9.52 24.39
N SER A 803 8.80 -9.62 25.23
CA SER A 803 8.92 -10.63 26.28
C SER A 803 9.70 -10.10 27.48
N GLY A 804 9.60 -10.78 28.63
CA GLY A 804 10.43 -10.46 29.79
C GLY A 804 11.94 -10.52 29.52
N MET A 805 12.39 -11.36 28.56
CA MET A 805 13.81 -11.43 28.16
C MET A 805 14.22 -10.25 27.26
N ALA A 806 13.34 -9.79 26.37
CA ALA A 806 13.56 -8.55 25.64
C ALA A 806 13.63 -7.35 26.60
N PHE A 807 12.81 -7.35 27.65
CA PHE A 807 12.88 -6.30 28.67
C PHE A 807 14.19 -6.34 29.48
N MET A 808 14.71 -7.53 29.75
CA MET A 808 16.04 -7.71 30.37
C MET A 808 17.16 -7.25 29.44
N GLU A 809 17.05 -7.49 28.13
CA GLU A 809 17.99 -6.96 27.14
C GLU A 809 18.07 -5.42 27.20
N ASP A 810 16.93 -4.73 27.26
CA ASP A 810 16.90 -3.27 27.37
C ASP A 810 17.57 -2.77 28.65
N LEU A 811 17.31 -3.42 29.79
CA LEU A 811 18.00 -3.12 31.05
C LEU A 811 19.51 -3.31 30.92
N MET A 812 19.95 -4.40 30.31
CA MET A 812 21.39 -4.71 30.17
C MET A 812 22.12 -3.67 29.33
N LYS A 813 21.50 -3.18 28.24
CA LYS A 813 22.07 -2.12 27.41
C LYS A 813 22.27 -0.83 28.20
N GLU A 814 21.27 -0.42 28.97
CA GLU A 814 21.36 0.76 29.86
C GLU A 814 22.41 0.56 30.95
N LEU A 815 22.50 -0.65 31.52
CA LEU A 815 23.48 -0.99 32.54
C LEU A 815 24.93 -0.93 32.00
N ILE A 816 25.16 -1.49 30.81
CA ILE A 816 26.46 -1.40 30.11
C ILE A 816 26.82 0.07 29.89
N MET A 817 25.88 0.86 29.37
CA MET A 817 26.09 2.29 29.11
C MET A 817 26.45 3.04 30.40
N GLY A 818 25.69 2.83 31.48
CA GLY A 818 25.96 3.47 32.77
C GLY A 818 27.33 3.08 33.36
N TRP A 819 27.71 1.80 33.27
CA TRP A 819 29.04 1.36 33.71
C TRP A 819 30.17 1.95 32.85
N LEU A 820 29.97 2.07 31.54
CA LEU A 820 30.94 2.72 30.65
C LEU A 820 31.12 4.21 30.99
N GLU A 821 30.01 4.94 31.19
CA GLU A 821 30.05 6.34 31.62
C GLU A 821 30.78 6.49 32.96
N PHE A 822 30.52 5.60 33.92
CA PHE A 822 31.24 5.58 35.20
C PHE A 822 32.74 5.26 35.04
N CYS A 823 33.09 4.29 34.18
CA CYS A 823 34.48 3.99 33.84
C CYS A 823 35.19 5.17 33.18
N ASP A 824 34.53 5.94 32.31
CA ASP A 824 35.11 7.13 31.70
C ASP A 824 35.46 8.19 32.76
N GLN A 825 34.67 8.32 33.83
CA GLN A 825 35.02 9.20 34.96
C GLN A 825 36.26 8.73 35.73
N ILE A 826 36.44 7.41 35.89
CA ILE A 826 37.64 6.85 36.51
C ILE A 826 38.89 7.14 35.66
N ASP A 827 38.80 7.02 34.34
CA ASP A 827 39.91 7.38 33.44
C ASP A 827 40.31 8.85 33.61
N ILE A 828 39.34 9.77 33.67
CA ILE A 828 39.58 11.21 33.91
C ILE A 828 40.24 11.41 35.29
N TYR A 829 39.79 10.69 36.31
CA TYR A 829 40.36 10.75 37.65
C TYR A 829 41.82 10.26 37.69
N LEU A 830 42.13 9.11 37.09
CA LEU A 830 43.50 8.57 37.03
C LEU A 830 44.46 9.51 36.29
N LEU A 831 43.97 10.20 35.25
CA LEU A 831 44.73 11.26 34.57
C LEU A 831 45.07 12.42 35.52
N ASN A 832 44.12 12.85 36.35
CA ASN A 832 44.35 13.89 37.36
C ASN A 832 45.31 13.42 38.47
N CYS A 833 45.24 12.15 38.89
CA CYS A 833 46.23 11.55 39.79
C CYS A 833 47.64 11.60 39.20
N ARG A 834 47.79 11.31 37.91
CA ARG A 834 49.07 11.42 37.21
C ARG A 834 49.65 12.83 37.27
N LEU A 835 48.82 13.85 37.01
CA LEU A 835 49.24 15.24 37.13
C LEU A 835 49.67 15.57 38.57
N ARG A 836 48.92 15.12 39.58
CA ARG A 836 49.27 15.33 40.99
C ARG A 836 50.61 14.70 41.37
N VAL A 837 50.88 13.47 40.92
CA VAL A 837 52.17 12.78 41.13
C VAL A 837 53.32 13.58 40.49
N LEU A 838 53.15 14.02 39.23
CA LEU A 838 54.16 14.81 38.53
C LEU A 838 54.41 16.17 39.19
N HIS A 839 53.37 16.86 39.65
CA HIS A 839 53.49 18.14 40.36
C HIS A 839 54.12 17.99 41.74
N ALA A 840 53.81 16.92 42.47
CA ALA A 840 54.41 16.65 43.77
C ALA A 840 55.90 16.33 43.66
N ASN A 841 56.34 15.67 42.59
CA ASN A 841 57.74 15.35 42.30
C ASN A 841 58.46 14.71 43.51
N GLY A 842 57.81 13.71 44.10
CA GLY A 842 58.28 12.97 45.28
C GLY A 842 58.29 13.75 46.61
N ASN A 843 57.61 14.91 46.70
CA ASN A 843 57.53 15.69 47.95
C ASN A 843 56.45 15.23 48.93
N SER A 844 55.44 14.50 48.47
CA SER A 844 54.26 14.20 49.26
C SER A 844 54.28 12.79 49.82
N ARG A 845 54.29 12.66 51.15
CA ARG A 845 54.22 11.35 51.82
C ARG A 845 52.81 10.74 51.86
N ARG A 846 51.78 11.50 51.47
CA ARG A 846 50.37 11.06 51.52
C ARG A 846 49.90 10.42 50.21
N LEU A 847 50.44 10.89 49.07
CA LEU A 847 50.03 10.46 47.73
C LEU A 847 50.13 8.96 47.50
N ILE A 848 51.17 8.29 48.02
CA ILE A 848 51.30 6.83 47.91
C ILE A 848 50.18 6.12 48.68
N GLY A 849 49.83 6.61 49.88
CA GLY A 849 48.72 6.05 50.67
C GLY A 849 47.37 6.25 49.98
N ASP A 850 47.19 7.40 49.34
CA ASP A 850 45.98 7.72 48.57
C ASP A 850 45.83 6.82 47.34
N LEU A 851 46.91 6.61 46.57
CA LEU A 851 46.93 5.71 45.41
C LEU A 851 46.72 4.24 45.78
N LEU A 852 47.23 3.79 46.93
CA LEU A 852 46.98 2.44 47.45
C LEU A 852 45.52 2.26 47.89
N LYS A 853 44.91 3.30 48.46
CA LYS A 853 43.49 3.29 48.79
C LYS A 853 42.64 3.25 47.52
N ASP A 854 43.00 4.01 46.50
CA ASP A 854 42.33 3.99 45.19
C ASP A 854 42.39 2.59 44.54
N ALA A 855 43.56 1.92 44.58
CA ALA A 855 43.70 0.54 44.10
C ALA A 855 42.79 -0.44 44.84
N THR A 856 42.57 -0.23 46.14
CA THR A 856 41.63 -1.05 46.93
C THR A 856 40.17 -0.82 46.49
N THR A 857 39.83 0.43 46.16
CA THR A 857 38.51 0.80 45.64
C THR A 857 38.21 0.13 44.29
N TRP A 858 39.19 0.04 43.38
CA TRP A 858 39.03 -0.67 42.10
C TRP A 858 38.75 -2.16 42.27
N ILE A 859 39.40 -2.81 43.23
CA ILE A 859 39.19 -4.23 43.56
C ILE A 859 37.75 -4.46 44.06
N ASN A 860 37.26 -3.57 44.93
CA ASN A 860 35.89 -3.66 45.46
C ASN A 860 34.85 -3.47 44.35
N LEU A 861 35.04 -2.46 43.49
CA LEU A 861 34.16 -2.21 42.33
C LEU A 861 34.15 -3.38 41.35
N ARG A 862 35.32 -3.97 41.06
CA ARG A 862 35.44 -5.16 40.21
C ARG A 862 34.74 -6.37 40.81
N ARG A 863 34.93 -6.65 42.11
CA ARG A 863 34.23 -7.73 42.82
C ARG A 863 32.73 -7.54 42.70
N GLY A 864 32.29 -6.29 42.83
CA GLY A 864 30.92 -5.90 42.69
C GLY A 864 30.29 -6.16 41.34
N HIS A 865 30.94 -5.67 40.28
CA HIS A 865 30.54 -5.92 38.89
C HIS A 865 30.47 -7.43 38.59
N ARG A 866 31.45 -8.22 39.05
CA ARG A 866 31.40 -9.69 38.89
C ARG A 866 30.19 -10.31 39.58
N GLY A 867 29.88 -9.86 40.81
CA GLY A 867 28.67 -10.27 41.52
C GLY A 867 27.40 -9.95 40.72
N GLN A 868 27.29 -8.75 40.16
CA GLN A 868 26.15 -8.34 39.32
C GLN A 868 26.02 -9.22 38.07
N VAL A 869 27.12 -9.48 37.35
CA VAL A 869 27.16 -10.38 36.18
C VAL A 869 26.71 -11.79 36.54
N ASP A 870 27.17 -12.33 37.66
CA ASP A 870 26.83 -13.69 38.09
C ASP A 870 25.35 -13.81 38.46
N ILE A 871 24.77 -12.81 39.13
CA ILE A 871 23.34 -12.82 39.45
C ILE A 871 22.50 -12.71 38.17
N LEU A 872 22.85 -11.82 37.24
CA LEU A 872 22.17 -11.68 35.95
C LEU A 872 22.25 -12.96 35.12
N ARG A 873 23.42 -13.60 35.09
CA ARG A 873 23.62 -14.89 34.41
C ARG A 873 22.77 -16.00 35.03
N ASN A 874 22.71 -16.07 36.37
CA ASN A 874 21.93 -17.06 37.08
C ASN A 874 20.42 -16.83 36.91
N PHE A 875 19.98 -15.57 36.95
CA PHE A 875 18.60 -15.19 36.64
C PHE A 875 18.22 -15.60 35.22
N SER A 876 19.01 -15.22 34.22
CA SER A 876 18.76 -15.56 32.81
C SER A 876 18.64 -17.08 32.61
N LYS A 877 19.54 -17.88 33.22
CA LYS A 877 19.47 -19.35 33.16
C LYS A 877 18.22 -19.90 33.86
N GLY A 878 17.90 -19.37 35.04
CA GLY A 878 16.72 -19.79 35.81
C GLY A 878 15.39 -19.46 35.12
N TYR A 879 15.32 -18.30 34.45
CA TYR A 879 14.15 -17.87 33.68
C TYR A 879 14.02 -18.66 32.36
N GLN A 880 15.14 -18.90 31.65
CA GLN A 880 15.18 -19.74 30.44
C GLN A 880 14.69 -21.17 30.69
N ASN A 881 15.01 -21.77 31.83
CA ASN A 881 14.51 -23.11 32.15
C ASN A 881 12.98 -23.16 32.30
N LYS A 882 12.33 -22.01 32.51
CA LYS A 882 10.87 -21.87 32.64
C LYS A 882 10.20 -21.37 31.36
N VAL A 883 10.97 -20.96 30.34
CA VAL A 883 10.48 -20.41 29.07
C VAL A 883 11.21 -21.10 27.91
N TYR A 884 10.49 -21.83 27.05
CA TYR A 884 11.11 -22.57 25.94
C TYR A 884 11.97 -21.66 25.05
N ASN A 885 13.11 -22.21 24.62
CA ASN A 885 14.23 -21.60 23.89
C ASN A 885 13.83 -20.49 22.86
N ASP A 886 13.72 -19.24 23.33
CA ASP A 886 13.45 -18.07 22.49
C ASP A 886 14.76 -17.47 21.94
N GLN A 887 14.71 -16.88 20.75
CA GLN A 887 15.85 -16.19 20.14
C GLN A 887 16.39 -15.07 21.04
N ALA A 888 15.51 -14.39 21.78
CA ALA A 888 15.85 -13.40 22.81
C ALA A 888 16.73 -13.98 23.94
N SER A 889 16.56 -15.25 24.29
CA SER A 889 17.34 -15.92 25.34
C SER A 889 18.80 -16.15 24.94
N GLN A 890 19.06 -16.45 23.66
CA GLN A 890 20.42 -16.58 23.14
C GLN A 890 21.12 -15.21 23.08
N LEU A 891 20.38 -14.16 22.70
CA LEU A 891 20.89 -12.79 22.65
C LEU A 891 21.30 -12.28 24.04
N VAL A 892 20.44 -12.45 25.05
CA VAL A 892 20.74 -12.01 26.43
C VAL A 892 21.99 -12.70 27.00
N ALA A 893 22.20 -13.99 26.72
CA ALA A 893 23.42 -14.68 27.15
C ALA A 893 24.69 -14.09 26.50
N GLY A 894 24.61 -13.70 25.23
CA GLY A 894 25.65 -12.96 24.52
C GLY A 894 25.93 -11.59 25.16
N ILE A 895 24.87 -10.82 25.45
CA ILE A 895 24.97 -9.49 26.06
C ILE A 895 25.54 -9.54 27.47
N VAL A 896 25.18 -10.54 28.29
CA VAL A 896 25.79 -10.73 29.62
C VAL A 896 27.29 -11.01 29.52
N LYS A 897 27.72 -11.75 28.49
CA LYS A 897 29.14 -11.99 28.23
C LYS A 897 29.84 -10.70 27.79
N GLU A 898 29.22 -9.94 26.90
CA GLU A 898 29.73 -8.64 26.42
C GLU A 898 29.86 -7.63 27.56
N PHE A 899 28.84 -7.49 28.41
CA PHE A 899 28.88 -6.65 29.60
C PHE A 899 30.06 -7.03 30.50
N SER A 900 30.20 -8.34 30.76
CA SER A 900 31.30 -8.86 31.57
C SER A 900 32.67 -8.54 30.96
N SER A 901 32.89 -8.78 29.67
CA SER A 901 34.20 -8.60 29.03
C SER A 901 34.57 -7.13 28.88
N THR A 902 33.61 -6.30 28.49
CA THR A 902 33.84 -4.88 28.18
C THR A 902 34.25 -4.12 29.45
N ILE A 903 33.51 -4.29 30.54
CA ILE A 903 33.82 -3.61 31.80
C ILE A 903 35.04 -4.22 32.49
N GLN A 904 35.26 -5.54 32.40
CA GLN A 904 36.46 -6.18 32.94
C GLN A 904 37.73 -5.63 32.25
N SER A 905 37.71 -5.44 30.94
CA SER A 905 38.84 -4.84 30.21
C SER A 905 39.16 -3.42 30.68
N ARG A 906 38.15 -2.61 31.03
CA ARG A 906 38.37 -1.27 31.61
C ARG A 906 39.02 -1.35 32.98
N PHE A 907 38.58 -2.26 33.85
CA PHE A 907 39.22 -2.47 35.15
C PHE A 907 40.67 -2.97 35.03
N ASP A 908 40.96 -3.83 34.05
CA ASP A 908 42.33 -4.32 33.84
C ASP A 908 43.28 -3.17 33.46
N LYS A 909 42.80 -2.22 32.65
CA LYS A 909 43.53 -0.98 32.36
C LYS A 909 43.69 -0.09 33.60
N PHE A 910 42.67 0.05 34.44
CA PHE A 910 42.75 0.84 35.68
C PHE A 910 43.79 0.29 36.66
N ASP A 911 43.92 -1.04 36.75
CA ASP A 911 44.96 -1.66 37.57
C ASP A 911 46.36 -1.38 37.03
N GLU A 912 46.54 -1.44 35.71
CA GLU A 912 47.81 -1.12 35.04
C GLU A 912 48.20 0.34 35.28
N ASP A 913 47.27 1.27 35.01
CA ASP A 913 47.48 2.71 35.20
C ASP A 913 47.75 3.05 36.67
N SER A 914 46.98 2.48 37.60
CA SER A 914 47.19 2.69 39.04
C SER A 914 48.54 2.15 39.51
N SER A 915 48.94 0.97 39.02
CA SER A 915 50.24 0.37 39.34
C SER A 915 51.39 1.22 38.79
N ALA A 916 51.27 1.72 37.56
CA ALA A 916 52.25 2.60 36.94
C ALA A 916 52.41 3.92 37.72
N LEU A 917 51.31 4.49 38.23
CA LEU A 917 51.34 5.69 39.07
C LEU A 917 52.02 5.45 40.42
N ILE A 918 51.72 4.33 41.08
CA ILE A 918 52.36 3.93 42.33
C ILE A 918 53.86 3.76 42.13
N GLN A 919 54.28 3.07 41.07
CA GLN A 919 55.70 2.89 40.73
C GLN A 919 56.39 4.22 40.41
N LEU A 920 55.72 5.11 39.66
CA LEU A 920 56.25 6.43 39.33
C LEU A 920 56.51 7.27 40.59
N GLU A 921 55.54 7.35 41.50
CA GLU A 921 55.71 8.10 42.75
C GLU A 921 56.77 7.45 43.65
N PHE A 922 56.82 6.12 43.72
CA PHE A 922 57.88 5.41 44.45
C PHE A 922 59.27 5.72 43.90
N ASN A 923 59.42 5.74 42.57
CA ASN A 923 60.69 6.08 41.92
C ASN A 923 61.09 7.54 42.17
N LEU A 924 60.13 8.48 42.06
CA LEU A 924 60.39 9.91 42.32
C LEU A 924 60.76 10.17 43.79
N THR A 925 60.04 9.55 44.74
CA THR A 925 60.36 9.65 46.17
C THR A 925 61.73 9.03 46.49
N SER A 926 62.06 7.87 45.94
CA SER A 926 63.37 7.22 46.11
C SER A 926 64.53 8.07 45.56
N ILE A 927 64.39 8.61 44.34
CA ILE A 927 65.39 9.53 43.75
C ILE A 927 65.60 10.73 44.67
N ARG A 928 64.51 11.31 45.18
CA ARG A 928 64.56 12.49 46.05
C ARG A 928 65.20 12.19 47.40
N GLU A 929 64.86 11.06 48.04
CA GLU A 929 65.48 10.65 49.29
C GLU A 929 66.98 10.36 49.11
N SER A 930 67.38 9.77 47.98
CA SER A 930 68.79 9.58 47.61
C SER A 930 69.52 10.91 47.43
N GLN A 931 68.93 11.89 46.72
CA GLN A 931 69.50 13.23 46.59
C GLN A 931 69.62 13.95 47.94
N LYS A 932 68.60 13.85 48.79
CA LYS A 932 68.61 14.41 50.14
C LYS A 932 69.70 13.77 50.98
N SER A 933 69.85 12.45 50.94
CA SER A 933 70.92 11.69 51.61
C SER A 933 72.31 12.12 51.12
N ASN A 934 72.51 12.26 49.81
CA ASN A 934 73.76 12.75 49.24
C ASN A 934 74.09 14.19 49.68
N SER A 935 73.09 15.09 49.73
CA SER A 935 73.27 16.46 50.22
C SER A 935 73.63 16.52 51.71
N LEU A 936 73.03 15.64 52.52
CA LEU A 936 73.37 15.46 53.93
C LEU A 936 74.79 14.90 54.10
N SER A 937 75.18 13.93 53.28
CA SER A 937 76.53 13.36 53.27
C SER A 937 77.60 14.41 52.89
N ILE A 938 77.34 15.25 51.88
CA ILE A 938 78.25 16.37 51.52
C ILE A 938 78.34 17.39 52.66
N SER A 939 77.22 17.71 53.30
CA SER A 939 77.19 18.60 54.47
C SER A 939 77.98 18.02 55.66
N MET A 940 77.85 16.70 55.91
CA MET A 940 78.63 15.98 56.91
C MET A 940 80.11 15.93 56.57
N LYS A 941 80.49 15.79 55.29
CA LYS A 941 81.90 15.90 54.86
C LYS A 941 82.46 17.28 55.20
N ARG A 942 81.74 18.36 54.89
CA ARG A 942 82.17 19.74 55.21
C ARG A 942 82.32 19.97 56.71
N LEU A 943 81.37 19.47 57.51
CA LEU A 943 81.46 19.52 58.97
C LEU A 943 82.67 18.74 59.49
N SER A 944 82.94 17.56 58.92
CA SER A 944 84.12 16.74 59.24
C SER A 944 85.43 17.48 58.94
N TRP A 945 85.53 18.21 57.82
CA TRP A 945 86.72 19.03 57.52
C TRP A 945 86.94 20.12 58.58
N ILE A 946 85.86 20.76 59.06
CA ILE A 946 85.94 21.79 60.12
C ILE A 946 86.44 21.16 61.43
N THR A 947 85.88 20.03 61.86
CA THR A 947 86.25 19.41 63.14
C THR A 947 87.61 18.71 63.12
N PHE A 948 88.01 18.06 62.03
CA PHE A 948 89.24 17.26 62.01
C PHE A 948 90.48 18.01 61.49
N VAL A 949 90.31 19.09 60.72
CA VAL A 949 91.46 19.85 60.17
C VAL A 949 91.51 21.24 60.77
N PHE A 950 90.43 22.02 60.66
CA PHE A 950 90.47 23.42 61.08
C PHE A 950 90.51 23.59 62.60
N LEU A 951 89.69 22.88 63.37
CA LEU A 951 89.61 23.05 64.83
C LEU A 951 90.94 22.75 65.55
N PRO A 952 91.69 21.67 65.24
CA PRO A 952 93.03 21.45 65.81
C PRO A 952 94.04 22.52 65.38
N LEU A 953 94.01 22.95 64.11
CA LEU A 953 94.86 24.03 63.62
C LEU A 953 94.55 25.36 64.33
N THR A 954 93.27 25.65 64.59
CA THR A 954 92.87 26.85 65.32
C THR A 954 93.32 26.78 66.79
N PHE A 955 93.27 25.59 67.41
CA PHE A 955 93.79 25.37 68.76
C PHE A 955 95.30 25.59 68.84
N VAL A 956 96.09 25.02 67.91
CA VAL A 956 97.55 25.24 67.88
C VAL A 956 97.87 26.70 67.57
N SER A 957 97.16 27.33 66.63
CA SER A 957 97.31 28.76 66.36
C SER A 957 96.94 29.62 67.57
N GLY A 958 95.94 29.24 68.37
CA GLY A 958 95.59 29.92 69.62
C GLY A 958 96.64 29.72 70.71
N LEU A 959 97.22 28.52 70.82
CA LEU A 959 98.26 28.19 71.79
C LEU A 959 99.57 28.97 71.57
N PHE A 960 99.95 29.20 70.31
CA PHE A 960 101.14 29.97 69.93
C PHE A 960 100.86 31.46 69.67
N GLY A 961 99.60 31.84 69.42
CA GLY A 961 99.18 33.22 69.16
C GLY A 961 98.70 33.99 70.38
N MET A 962 98.20 33.29 71.41
CA MET A 962 97.93 33.88 72.72
C MET A 962 99.14 33.63 73.63
N ASN A 963 99.53 34.63 74.40
CA ASN A 963 100.69 34.60 75.29
C ASN A 963 100.41 33.68 76.50
N VAL A 964 100.32 32.37 76.26
CA VAL A 964 100.09 31.35 77.27
C VAL A 964 101.43 31.10 77.98
N ASN A 965 101.46 31.30 79.30
CA ASN A 965 102.66 31.18 80.16
C ASN A 965 103.39 29.82 80.11
N VAL A 966 102.88 28.84 79.37
CA VAL A 966 103.50 27.53 79.13
C VAL A 966 104.64 27.60 78.09
N LEU A 967 104.72 28.66 77.28
CA LEU A 967 105.75 28.88 76.22
C LEU A 967 106.64 30.10 76.52
N ALA A 968 106.96 30.35 77.78
CA ALA A 968 107.64 31.59 78.23
C ALA A 968 109.05 31.81 77.61
N ASP A 969 109.71 30.77 77.10
CA ASP A 969 111.08 30.85 76.57
C ASP A 969 111.19 31.11 75.05
N ASN A 970 110.09 31.50 74.36
CA ASN A 970 110.06 31.76 72.90
C ASN A 970 110.69 30.64 72.05
N PRO A 971 110.08 29.46 71.96
CA PRO A 971 110.61 28.37 71.15
C PRO A 971 110.67 28.74 69.66
N PRO A 972 111.67 28.22 68.90
CA PRO A 972 111.77 28.45 67.46
C PRO A 972 110.48 28.09 66.71
N TRP A 973 110.16 28.84 65.65
CA TRP A 973 108.92 28.68 64.87
C TRP A 973 108.66 27.26 64.34
N TRP A 974 109.69 26.41 64.18
CA TRP A 974 109.53 25.03 63.74
C TRP A 974 108.78 24.14 64.75
N TRP A 975 108.73 24.51 66.04
CA TRP A 975 107.91 23.80 67.03
C TRP A 975 106.42 23.86 66.73
N TYR A 976 105.95 24.93 66.07
CA TYR A 976 104.58 25.03 65.58
C TYR A 976 104.25 23.89 64.61
N LEU A 977 105.18 23.55 63.70
CA LEU A 977 104.98 22.46 62.74
C LEU A 977 104.91 21.09 63.43
N VAL A 978 105.70 20.89 64.49
CA VAL A 978 105.69 19.64 65.29
C VAL A 978 104.37 19.50 66.06
N PHE A 979 103.91 20.56 66.73
CA PHE A 979 102.62 20.56 67.43
C PHE A 979 101.43 20.45 66.48
N MET A 980 101.49 21.10 65.31
CA MET A 980 100.48 20.98 64.26
C MET A 980 100.39 19.55 63.73
N SER A 981 101.53 18.94 63.37
CA SER A 981 101.57 17.54 62.92
C SER A 981 101.13 16.57 64.02
N GLY A 982 101.50 16.85 65.28
CA GLY A 982 101.12 16.03 66.43
C GLY A 982 99.63 16.09 66.75
N THR A 983 99.02 17.28 66.75
CA THR A 983 97.59 17.45 67.03
C THR A 983 96.70 16.96 65.89
N LEU A 984 97.08 17.20 64.62
CA LEU A 984 96.40 16.59 63.47
C LEU A 984 96.54 15.06 63.49
N GLY A 985 97.72 14.54 63.77
CA GLY A 985 97.95 13.10 63.91
C GLY A 985 97.10 12.48 65.03
N LEU A 986 97.02 13.14 66.19
CA LEU A 986 96.20 12.71 67.32
C LEU A 986 94.71 12.72 66.96
N THR A 987 94.20 13.80 66.38
CA THR A 987 92.79 13.88 65.98
C THR A 987 92.42 12.88 64.89
N MET A 988 93.33 12.61 63.93
CA MET A 988 93.14 11.56 62.94
C MET A 988 93.16 10.17 63.56
N LEU A 989 94.02 9.93 64.57
CA LEU A 989 94.12 8.66 65.28
C LEU A 989 92.88 8.42 66.15
N VAL A 990 92.37 9.45 66.85
CA VAL A 990 91.08 9.42 67.55
C VAL A 990 89.93 9.15 66.58
N TRP A 991 89.93 9.79 65.42
CA TRP A 991 88.92 9.57 64.38
C TRP A 991 88.97 8.13 63.83
N LEU A 992 90.17 7.59 63.55
CA LEU A 992 90.35 6.21 63.10
C LEU A 992 89.91 5.21 64.17
N ILE A 993 90.19 5.47 65.46
CA ILE A 993 89.72 4.65 66.58
C ILE A 993 88.19 4.67 66.65
N CYS A 994 87.56 5.85 66.60
CA CYS A 994 86.11 5.98 66.63
C CYS A 994 85.47 5.28 65.41
N ARG A 995 86.08 5.41 64.22
CA ARG A 995 85.62 4.76 62.99
C ARG A 995 85.77 3.24 63.02
N LYS A 996 86.83 2.71 63.64
CA LYS A 996 87.11 1.26 63.71
C LYS A 996 86.28 0.58 64.80
N PHE A 997 85.79 1.33 65.79
CA PHE A 997 84.95 0.84 66.88
C PHE A 997 83.65 1.67 67.00
N PRO A 998 82.66 1.47 66.13
CA PRO A 998 81.41 2.25 66.15
C PRO A 998 80.62 2.09 67.47
N LYS A 999 80.77 0.96 68.18
CA LYS A 999 80.16 0.72 69.49
C LYS A 999 80.75 1.56 70.64
N LEU A 1000 81.85 2.28 70.39
CA LEU A 1000 82.45 3.17 71.39
C LEU A 1000 81.65 4.48 71.53
N GLU A 1001 81.05 4.94 70.43
CA GLU A 1001 80.20 6.14 70.41
C GLU A 1001 78.93 5.89 71.22
N ASP A 1002 78.26 4.75 71.00
CA ASP A 1002 77.09 4.34 71.80
C ASP A 1002 77.40 4.24 73.30
N LYS A 1003 78.58 3.70 73.68
CA LYS A 1003 79.01 3.60 75.09
C LYS A 1003 79.36 4.95 75.72
N VAL A 1004 79.84 5.92 74.94
CA VAL A 1004 80.11 7.28 75.42
C VAL A 1004 78.80 8.05 75.54
N ASP A 1005 77.89 7.94 74.57
CA ASP A 1005 76.57 8.56 74.60
C ASP A 1005 75.68 7.99 75.73
N GLU A 1006 75.79 6.69 76.04
CA GLU A 1006 75.12 6.06 77.19
C GLU A 1006 75.68 6.58 78.52
N LYS A 1007 76.98 6.86 78.60
CA LYS A 1007 77.67 7.40 79.80
C LYS A 1007 77.45 8.90 80.02
N PHE A 1008 77.16 9.65 78.96
CA PHE A 1008 76.83 11.08 78.98
C PHE A 1008 75.33 11.37 78.76
N SER A 1009 74.49 10.33 78.77
CA SER A 1009 73.03 10.42 78.58
C SER A 1009 72.31 11.32 79.59
N TRP A 1010 72.92 11.58 80.75
CA TRP A 1010 72.40 12.49 81.79
C TRP A 1010 72.40 13.99 81.39
N LEU A 1011 73.01 14.36 80.26
CA LEU A 1011 73.08 15.75 79.76
C LEU A 1011 72.05 16.09 78.65
N LYS A 1012 71.24 15.14 78.19
CA LYS A 1012 70.21 15.40 77.16
C LYS A 1012 68.92 15.95 77.80
N PRO A 1013 68.48 17.19 77.50
CA PRO A 1013 67.25 17.75 78.04
C PRO A 1013 66.01 17.01 77.51
N ASN A 1014 65.18 16.52 78.44
CA ASN A 1014 63.87 15.93 78.18
C ASN A 1014 62.97 16.89 77.39
N ARG A 1015 62.64 16.55 76.13
CA ARG A 1015 61.45 17.05 75.43
C ARG A 1015 60.37 15.98 75.47
N ALA A 1016 59.67 15.91 76.59
CA ALA A 1016 58.33 15.36 76.64
C ALA A 1016 57.36 16.42 76.12
N GLY A 1017 56.62 16.11 75.05
CA GLY A 1017 55.62 17.06 74.53
C GLY A 1017 55.14 16.76 73.13
N GLN A 1018 54.47 15.63 72.91
CA GLN A 1018 53.38 15.61 71.94
C GLN A 1018 52.38 14.49 72.27
N LYS A 1019 51.25 14.90 72.84
CA LYS A 1019 50.03 14.11 72.99
C LYS A 1019 49.59 13.65 71.59
N ARG A 1020 49.54 12.34 71.36
CA ARG A 1020 48.73 11.72 70.32
C ARG A 1020 47.33 11.53 70.90
N GLY A 1021 46.34 12.11 70.22
CA GLY A 1021 44.94 11.87 70.52
C GLY A 1021 44.55 10.45 70.13
N ASP A 1022 43.76 9.84 71.00
CA ASP A 1022 43.02 8.61 70.76
C ASP A 1022 41.96 8.86 69.68
N VAL A 1023 41.97 8.03 68.63
CA VAL A 1023 40.79 7.70 67.83
C VAL A 1023 40.89 6.22 67.45
N GLU A 1024 40.00 5.46 68.08
CA GLU A 1024 39.31 4.25 67.62
C GLU A 1024 40.14 3.05 67.15
N SER A 1025 40.30 2.11 68.07
CA SER A 1025 40.47 0.69 67.81
C SER A 1025 39.15 0.07 67.30
N ASP A 1026 39.16 -0.34 66.04
CA ASP A 1026 38.14 -1.13 65.36
C ASP A 1026 38.10 -2.58 65.93
N PRO A 1027 36.93 -3.10 66.35
CA PRO A 1027 36.81 -4.39 67.04
C PRO A 1027 36.56 -5.55 66.07
N LEU A 1028 37.53 -5.93 65.22
CA LEU A 1028 37.36 -7.09 64.31
C LEU A 1028 38.64 -7.91 64.04
N LEU A 1029 39.49 -8.13 65.05
CA LEU A 1029 40.61 -9.08 64.96
C LEU A 1029 40.76 -9.89 66.25
N GLN A 1030 39.73 -10.66 66.61
CA GLN A 1030 39.86 -11.68 67.63
C GLN A 1030 38.91 -12.86 67.40
N GLU A 1031 39.01 -13.51 66.23
CA GLU A 1031 38.50 -14.87 66.08
C GLU A 1031 39.23 -15.62 64.97
N ARG A 1032 40.37 -16.24 65.35
CA ARG A 1032 40.81 -17.57 64.91
C ARG A 1032 42.24 -17.81 65.41
N LYS A 1033 42.34 -18.46 66.57
CA LYS A 1033 43.25 -19.58 66.79
C LYS A 1033 42.86 -20.30 68.09
N ASP A 1034 42.56 -21.57 67.90
CA ASP A 1034 42.60 -22.69 68.84
C ASP A 1034 41.34 -23.02 69.66
N LYS A 1035 40.69 -24.10 69.17
CA LYS A 1035 39.66 -24.99 69.71
C LYS A 1035 38.20 -24.70 69.37
#